data_AF-A0A0F8W9F9-F1
#
_entry.id   AF-A0A0F8W9F9-F1
#
_cell.length_a   1.000
_cell.length_b   1.000
_cell.length_c   1.000
_cell.angle_alpha   90.00
_cell.angle_beta   90.00
_cell.angle_gamma   90.00
#
_symmetry.space_group_name_H-M   'P 1'
#
loop_
_entity.id
_entity.type
_entity.pdbx_description
1 polymer ?
#
loop_
_entity_poly.entity_id
_entity_poly.type
_entity_poly.pdbx_seq_one_letter_code
_entity_poly.pdbx_strand_id
1 'polypeptide(L)'
;MARSQLSFPRWTLLLSLAILLGCLVIPGVAVKHENFKKCSQSGFCQRNRALADEVSSKGSSWNSPYELDASTIQFKDGQLQGTVLKSISPTESVKLPLVVSFLDSGVARIVVDEEKRLNGDIEIRHGSQARKERYNEAQSWAVVGGLEVSKSAALSSEPQDGVTKVLYGPDNSYQAIIHHAPFSVEFQRDGQTHVQLNNKGYMNMEHWRPKVEAPSDGEQEVLTSQEDEGTWWEETFGGNTDSKPRGPESVGLDITFPATAIGGPGNHEEPYRMYNSDVFEYELDSPMTLYGAIPLMQAHRKDSTVGVFWLNAAETWVDIVKSKSDTQSHWFSEAGQLDVFVFLGPTPQDISKDYGALTGYTQLPQHFAIAYHQCRWNYVTDEDVKEVDRSFDKYQIPYDVIWLDIEYTDDRKYFTWDPLTFPDPVSMEEQLDDSDRKLVVIIDPHIKNQDKFSISNEMKSKGLATRNKDGDTYEGWCWPGSSNWIDCFNPAAIKWWTGLFKYDKFKGTLPNVFIWNDMNEPSVFNGPETTMPKDNLHHGNWEHRDVHNINGLTFVNATYQAMLERKKGELRRPFILTRSFYSGAQRVSAMWTGDNQATWEHLAISLPMVLNNGISGYPFAGADVGGFFHNPSKELLTRWYQTGIWYPFFRAHAHIDTRRREPYLIAEPFRSIITQAIRLRYQLLPAWYTAFHEASVNGTPIVRPQFYVHPSDEAGFTIDDQLYLGSTGILVKPVVSEDTNTAEVYLADDEKYYDYFDYTVYQGAGKKHVVPAPIEKVPVLMQGGHIIPRKDRPRRSSGLMKYDPYTLVVVLDRNGQADGTLYVDDGETFDYQRGGYLHRRFQFQDSVLSSENIAIPGPQTAAYLKTVAKVHVEKIVVIDPPQEWKGKTSVTVMEDGAKASSSASMEYFAQEGGQAPYAVVKNPPLSLSLSLSLSPSLNPTIYLGRRFFGGKMFIVAQLLEYGAPLFLVTSPLTSYADQILSIHRNRSSAGFSLDIPLIMLVASILKVFYWFGDYYSLTLLAQAVITIGVQLVLLKVALDNRPSTGAKNGVEHVPFSGGDNEKLFVRPYDFWQWKSARPRGIITFRYWMFLAYMTGVLSVIHIFLTPISDSALYINFLGYLGLAVEAILPVPQIVANHQSRSCKGFRVSVLAAWILGDVMKLGYFFCSQESIPWAFRLCGMFQCVCDMYLGVQFWMYTQPSWRGVGSPRGRFEEKDIRMT
;
A
#
# COMPACT_ATOMS: atom_id res chain seq x y z
N MET A 1 4.73 -100.46 -20.14
CA MET A 1 3.68 -99.43 -20.32
C MET A 1 4.16 -98.17 -19.62
N ALA A 2 4.35 -97.11 -20.41
CA ALA A 2 4.60 -95.76 -19.95
C ALA A 2 3.33 -95.16 -19.35
N ARG A 3 3.46 -94.28 -18.35
CA ARG A 3 2.55 -93.14 -18.17
C ARG A 3 3.37 -91.93 -17.72
N SER A 4 3.18 -90.88 -18.51
CA SER A 4 3.93 -89.65 -18.65
C SER A 4 3.82 -88.74 -17.42
N GLN A 5 4.98 -88.29 -16.92
CA GLN A 5 5.07 -87.09 -16.08
C GLN A 5 4.81 -85.87 -16.95
N LEU A 6 3.69 -85.19 -16.72
CA LEU A 6 3.43 -83.85 -17.24
C LEU A 6 4.34 -82.87 -16.50
N SER A 7 5.40 -82.41 -17.17
CA SER A 7 6.16 -81.25 -16.73
C SER A 7 5.32 -80.00 -16.96
N PHE A 8 4.70 -79.48 -15.89
CA PHE A 8 4.22 -78.09 -15.93
C PHE A 8 5.45 -77.19 -16.11
N PRO A 9 5.50 -76.34 -17.15
CA PRO A 9 6.63 -75.45 -17.34
C PRO A 9 6.72 -74.53 -16.12
N ARG A 10 7.89 -74.49 -15.45
CA ARG A 10 8.18 -73.50 -14.41
C ARG A 10 7.84 -72.06 -14.82
N TRP A 11 7.87 -71.81 -16.13
CA TRP A 11 7.43 -70.56 -16.76
C TRP A 11 5.95 -70.24 -16.54
N THR A 12 5.04 -71.21 -16.56
CA THR A 12 3.60 -70.95 -16.39
C THR A 12 3.30 -70.51 -14.95
N LEU A 13 3.95 -71.12 -13.95
CA LEU A 13 3.81 -70.72 -12.55
C LEU A 13 4.42 -69.34 -12.30
N LEU A 14 5.60 -69.05 -12.86
CA LEU A 14 6.25 -67.74 -12.77
C LEU A 14 5.45 -66.64 -13.49
N LEU A 15 4.87 -66.95 -14.66
CA LEU A 15 4.02 -66.02 -15.40
C LEU A 15 2.72 -65.77 -14.64
N SER A 16 2.08 -66.80 -14.08
CA SER A 16 0.90 -66.63 -13.24
C SER A 16 1.20 -65.83 -11.98
N LEU A 17 2.35 -66.03 -11.33
CA LEU A 17 2.77 -65.25 -10.17
C LEU A 17 3.10 -63.80 -10.53
N ALA A 18 3.73 -63.58 -11.69
CA ALA A 18 4.03 -62.24 -12.21
C ALA A 18 2.76 -61.50 -12.67
N ILE A 19 1.76 -62.21 -13.21
CA ILE A 19 0.44 -61.65 -13.51
C ILE A 19 -0.29 -61.34 -12.21
N LEU A 20 -0.25 -62.21 -11.20
CA LEU A 20 -0.86 -61.96 -9.89
C LEU A 20 -0.20 -60.78 -9.16
N LEU A 21 1.14 -60.68 -9.20
CA LEU A 21 1.91 -59.54 -8.69
C LEU A 21 1.66 -58.29 -9.52
N GLY A 22 1.52 -58.41 -10.85
CA GLY A 22 1.15 -57.32 -11.74
C GLY A 22 -0.27 -56.80 -11.51
N CYS A 23 -1.20 -57.68 -11.14
CA CYS A 23 -2.56 -57.32 -10.71
C CYS A 23 -2.61 -56.74 -9.29
N LEU A 24 -1.57 -56.95 -8.47
CA LEU A 24 -1.40 -56.32 -7.15
C LEU A 24 -0.72 -54.94 -7.24
N VAL A 25 -0.09 -54.62 -8.38
CA VAL A 25 0.36 -53.26 -8.70
C VAL A 25 -0.79 -52.55 -9.40
N ILE A 26 -1.81 -52.16 -8.62
CA ILE A 26 -2.67 -51.05 -9.05
C ILE A 26 -1.80 -49.81 -8.85
N PRO A 27 -1.45 -49.05 -9.91
CA PRO A 27 -0.84 -47.74 -9.69
C PRO A 27 -1.80 -46.94 -8.79
N GLY A 28 -1.32 -46.52 -7.62
CA GLY A 28 -2.07 -45.56 -6.81
C GLY A 28 -2.26 -44.31 -7.66
N VAL A 29 -3.49 -44.05 -8.09
CA VAL A 29 -3.85 -42.78 -8.73
C VAL A 29 -4.07 -41.80 -7.58
N ALA A 30 -3.42 -40.64 -7.64
CA ALA A 30 -3.49 -39.61 -6.60
C ALA A 30 -4.94 -39.15 -6.39
N VAL A 31 -5.51 -38.50 -7.41
CA VAL A 31 -6.94 -38.13 -7.43
C VAL A 31 -7.80 -39.25 -8.04
N LYS A 32 -8.94 -39.56 -7.41
CA LYS A 32 -9.94 -40.49 -7.95
C LYS A 32 -10.95 -39.73 -8.81
N HIS A 33 -10.62 -39.51 -10.08
CA HIS A 33 -11.47 -38.73 -11.00
C HIS A 33 -12.90 -39.27 -11.12
N GLU A 34 -13.12 -40.58 -10.96
CA GLU A 34 -14.45 -41.20 -11.00
C GLU A 34 -15.40 -40.68 -9.90
N ASN A 35 -14.86 -40.07 -8.84
CA ASN A 35 -15.65 -39.47 -7.78
C ASN A 35 -16.12 -38.06 -8.11
N PHE A 36 -15.60 -37.40 -9.16
CA PHE A 36 -15.91 -36.01 -9.48
C PHE A 36 -16.45 -35.90 -10.90
N LYS A 37 -17.55 -35.16 -11.07
CA LYS A 37 -18.17 -34.99 -12.39
C LYS A 37 -17.27 -34.18 -13.32
N LYS A 38 -17.11 -34.68 -14.54
CA LYS A 38 -16.78 -33.87 -15.72
C LYS A 38 -18.00 -33.05 -16.16
N CYS A 39 -17.81 -32.05 -17.01
CA CYS A 39 -18.93 -31.27 -17.53
C CYS A 39 -19.97 -32.15 -18.23
N SER A 40 -19.52 -33.14 -19.01
CA SER A 40 -20.41 -34.09 -19.70
C SER A 40 -21.25 -34.99 -18.78
N GLN A 41 -20.90 -35.07 -17.49
CA GLN A 41 -21.63 -35.85 -16.47
C GLN A 41 -22.50 -34.95 -15.57
N SER A 42 -22.42 -33.64 -15.77
CA SER A 42 -23.27 -32.65 -15.10
C SER A 42 -24.31 -32.16 -16.10
N GLY A 43 -25.57 -32.56 -15.93
CA GLY A 43 -26.62 -32.32 -16.92
C GLY A 43 -26.73 -30.87 -17.38
N PHE A 44 -26.69 -29.92 -16.44
CA PHE A 44 -26.78 -28.49 -16.80
C PHE A 44 -25.51 -27.97 -17.48
N CYS A 45 -24.33 -28.49 -17.15
CA CYS A 45 -23.09 -28.13 -17.83
C CYS A 45 -23.12 -28.60 -19.29
N GLN A 46 -23.53 -29.86 -19.51
CA GLN A 46 -23.70 -30.43 -20.84
C GLN A 46 -24.68 -29.60 -21.69
N ARG A 47 -25.83 -29.19 -21.14
CA ARG A 47 -26.82 -28.39 -21.86
C ARG A 47 -26.31 -26.99 -22.22
N ASN A 48 -25.60 -26.31 -21.32
CA ASN A 48 -25.05 -24.99 -21.60
C ASN A 48 -23.89 -25.03 -22.62
N ARG A 49 -23.01 -26.03 -22.58
CA ARG A 49 -22.00 -26.22 -23.64
C ARG A 49 -22.63 -26.59 -24.99
N ALA A 50 -23.66 -27.45 -24.99
CA ALA A 50 -24.38 -27.79 -26.22
C ALA A 50 -25.04 -26.57 -26.87
N LEU A 51 -25.61 -25.66 -26.07
CA LEU A 51 -26.10 -24.36 -26.57
C LEU A 51 -24.97 -23.54 -27.19
N ALA A 52 -23.84 -23.39 -26.49
CA ALA A 52 -22.70 -22.63 -26.99
C ALA A 52 -22.14 -23.22 -28.31
N ASP A 53 -22.08 -24.56 -28.43
CA ASP A 53 -21.69 -25.27 -29.65
C ASP A 53 -22.69 -25.04 -30.78
N GLU A 54 -24.00 -25.09 -30.48
CA GLU A 54 -25.06 -24.82 -31.46
C GLU A 54 -24.96 -23.38 -31.98
N VAL A 55 -24.87 -22.39 -31.08
CA VAL A 55 -24.71 -20.98 -31.44
C VAL A 55 -23.46 -20.77 -32.29
N SER A 56 -22.33 -21.35 -31.86
CA SER A 56 -21.06 -21.27 -32.59
C SER A 56 -21.14 -21.88 -33.98
N SER A 57 -21.80 -23.03 -34.12
CA SER A 57 -21.94 -23.75 -35.39
C SER A 57 -22.85 -23.01 -36.38
N LYS A 58 -23.92 -22.38 -35.90
CA LYS A 58 -24.85 -21.58 -36.70
C LYS A 58 -24.30 -20.20 -37.04
N GLY A 59 -23.42 -19.65 -36.21
CA GLY A 59 -22.80 -18.35 -36.44
C GLY A 59 -23.84 -17.25 -36.67
N SER A 60 -23.71 -16.49 -37.75
CA SER A 60 -24.64 -15.40 -38.09
C SER A 60 -26.07 -15.85 -38.43
N SER A 61 -26.33 -17.16 -38.55
CA SER A 61 -27.67 -17.70 -38.74
C SER A 61 -28.39 -18.02 -37.42
N TRP A 62 -27.69 -17.91 -36.29
CA TRP A 62 -28.30 -18.01 -34.96
C TRP A 62 -29.07 -16.73 -34.64
N ASN A 63 -30.31 -16.88 -34.18
CA ASN A 63 -31.10 -15.78 -33.63
C ASN A 63 -31.28 -16.05 -32.13
N SER A 64 -30.72 -15.18 -31.29
CA SER A 64 -30.93 -15.29 -29.85
C SER A 64 -32.43 -15.15 -29.54
N PRO A 65 -33.03 -16.04 -28.72
CA PRO A 65 -34.45 -15.99 -28.41
C PRO A 65 -34.80 -14.93 -27.36
N TYR A 66 -33.85 -14.10 -26.92
CA TYR A 66 -34.03 -13.11 -25.86
C TYR A 66 -34.14 -11.70 -26.43
N GLU A 67 -35.24 -11.02 -26.12
CA GLU A 67 -35.53 -9.64 -26.51
C GLU A 67 -35.99 -8.83 -25.29
N LEU A 68 -35.44 -7.63 -25.09
CA LEU A 68 -35.93 -6.69 -24.09
C LEU A 68 -37.16 -5.94 -24.64
N ASP A 69 -38.32 -6.12 -24.02
CA ASP A 69 -39.54 -5.43 -24.41
C ASP A 69 -39.44 -3.93 -24.09
N ALA A 70 -39.22 -3.12 -25.13
CA ALA A 70 -39.07 -1.67 -25.02
C ALA A 70 -40.25 -0.98 -24.31
N SER A 71 -41.46 -1.54 -24.38
CA SER A 71 -42.64 -0.97 -23.72
C SER A 71 -42.62 -1.10 -22.19
N THR A 72 -41.80 -2.01 -21.67
CA THR A 72 -41.64 -2.26 -20.23
C THR A 72 -40.50 -1.47 -19.60
N ILE A 73 -39.65 -0.82 -20.40
CA ILE A 73 -38.46 -0.12 -19.92
C ILE A 73 -38.85 1.10 -19.09
N GLN A 74 -38.36 1.13 -17.85
CA GLN A 74 -38.49 2.26 -16.95
C GLN A 74 -37.11 2.60 -16.37
N PHE A 75 -36.69 3.86 -16.50
CA PHE A 75 -35.47 4.35 -15.85
C PHE A 75 -35.85 5.32 -14.73
N LYS A 76 -35.41 5.03 -13.52
CA LYS A 76 -35.67 5.86 -12.34
C LYS A 76 -34.55 5.72 -11.31
N ASP A 77 -34.10 6.85 -10.78
CA ASP A 77 -33.17 6.93 -9.64
C ASP A 77 -31.91 6.04 -9.80
N GLY A 78 -31.32 6.01 -11.00
CA GLY A 78 -30.11 5.23 -11.28
C GLY A 78 -30.33 3.74 -11.53
N GLN A 79 -31.58 3.31 -11.71
CA GLN A 79 -31.93 1.95 -12.10
C GLN A 79 -32.76 1.93 -13.38
N LEU A 80 -32.43 0.98 -14.26
CA LEU A 80 -33.26 0.58 -15.38
C LEU A 80 -33.98 -0.72 -15.03
N GLN A 81 -35.29 -0.74 -15.16
CA GLN A 81 -36.13 -1.91 -15.03
C GLN A 81 -36.77 -2.22 -16.38
N GLY A 82 -36.96 -3.50 -16.69
CA GLY A 82 -37.63 -3.95 -17.91
C GLY A 82 -37.92 -5.44 -17.86
N THR A 83 -38.47 -5.99 -18.94
CA THR A 83 -38.75 -7.43 -19.07
C THR A 83 -38.07 -7.96 -20.32
N VAL A 84 -37.18 -8.94 -20.14
CA VAL A 84 -36.65 -9.73 -21.24
C VAL A 84 -37.64 -10.85 -21.54
N LEU A 85 -38.06 -10.97 -22.79
CA LEU A 85 -38.91 -12.03 -23.30
C LEU A 85 -38.04 -13.11 -23.91
N LYS A 86 -38.13 -14.33 -23.38
CA LYS A 86 -37.54 -15.54 -23.98
C LYS A 86 -38.59 -16.20 -24.87
N SER A 87 -38.40 -16.19 -26.18
CA SER A 87 -39.25 -16.93 -27.11
C SER A 87 -39.00 -18.44 -26.99
N ILE A 88 -40.04 -19.21 -26.67
CA ILE A 88 -39.96 -20.68 -26.54
C ILE A 88 -40.72 -21.39 -27.67
N SER A 89 -41.67 -20.70 -28.30
CA SER A 89 -42.29 -21.08 -29.56
C SER A 89 -42.70 -19.81 -30.32
N PRO A 90 -43.16 -19.89 -31.59
CA PRO A 90 -43.61 -18.71 -32.33
C PRO A 90 -44.75 -17.92 -31.69
N THR A 91 -45.46 -18.51 -30.72
CA THR A 91 -46.63 -17.91 -30.05
C THR A 91 -46.49 -17.79 -28.54
N GLU A 92 -45.40 -18.29 -27.95
CA GLU A 92 -45.23 -18.37 -26.51
C GLU A 92 -43.87 -17.81 -26.08
N SER A 93 -43.91 -16.96 -25.04
CA SER A 93 -42.72 -16.36 -24.45
C SER A 93 -42.76 -16.45 -22.92
N VAL A 94 -41.57 -16.58 -22.34
CA VAL A 94 -41.37 -16.51 -20.89
C VAL A 94 -40.87 -15.12 -20.54
N LYS A 95 -41.48 -14.52 -19.51
CA LYS A 95 -41.11 -13.20 -19.01
C LYS A 95 -40.02 -13.30 -17.94
N LEU A 96 -38.93 -12.58 -18.19
CA LEU A 96 -37.76 -12.54 -17.34
C LEU A 96 -37.51 -11.10 -16.88
N PRO A 97 -37.94 -10.73 -15.66
CA PRO A 97 -37.70 -9.39 -15.12
C PRO A 97 -36.21 -9.06 -15.10
N LEU A 98 -35.87 -7.88 -15.61
CA LEU A 98 -34.50 -7.34 -15.69
C LEU A 98 -34.40 -6.09 -14.80
N VAL A 99 -33.36 -6.05 -13.97
CA VAL A 99 -32.94 -4.84 -13.24
C VAL A 99 -31.47 -4.57 -13.53
N VAL A 100 -31.18 -3.39 -14.09
CA VAL A 100 -29.82 -2.86 -14.24
C VAL A 100 -29.65 -1.69 -13.28
N SER A 101 -28.80 -1.85 -12.27
CA SER A 101 -28.48 -0.80 -11.30
C SER A 101 -27.12 -0.18 -11.59
N PHE A 102 -27.05 1.14 -11.58
CA PHE A 102 -25.80 1.89 -11.70
C PHE A 102 -25.45 2.45 -10.33
N LEU A 103 -24.36 1.98 -9.74
CA LEU A 103 -23.99 2.26 -8.35
C LEU A 103 -23.13 3.53 -8.26
N ASP A 104 -23.14 4.20 -7.09
CA ASP A 104 -22.35 5.40 -6.80
C ASP A 104 -20.83 5.18 -6.95
N SER A 105 -20.38 3.94 -6.74
CA SER A 105 -18.98 3.55 -6.99
C SER A 105 -18.58 3.58 -8.47
N GLY A 106 -19.55 3.60 -9.38
CA GLY A 106 -19.33 3.39 -10.81
C GLY A 106 -19.36 1.93 -11.24
N VAL A 107 -19.71 1.01 -10.34
CA VAL A 107 -20.04 -0.39 -10.66
C VAL A 107 -21.45 -0.48 -11.23
N ALA A 108 -21.66 -1.32 -12.24
CA ALA A 108 -22.99 -1.68 -12.73
C ALA A 108 -23.39 -3.07 -12.21
N ARG A 109 -24.67 -3.29 -11.92
CA ARG A 109 -25.22 -4.59 -11.52
C ARG A 109 -26.39 -4.98 -12.40
N ILE A 110 -26.42 -6.21 -12.88
CA ILE A 110 -27.45 -6.75 -13.77
C ILE A 110 -28.05 -7.97 -13.09
N VAL A 111 -29.37 -7.93 -12.85
CA VAL A 111 -30.14 -9.04 -12.27
C VAL A 111 -31.23 -9.45 -13.24
N VAL A 112 -31.30 -10.73 -13.58
CA VAL A 112 -32.38 -11.34 -14.36
C VAL A 112 -33.00 -12.48 -13.57
N ASP A 113 -34.33 -12.47 -13.48
CA ASP A 113 -35.14 -13.47 -12.77
C ASP A 113 -36.25 -14.04 -13.67
N GLU A 114 -37.16 -14.85 -13.14
CA GLU A 114 -38.25 -15.49 -13.86
C GLU A 114 -39.60 -15.19 -13.19
N GLU A 115 -40.49 -14.45 -13.90
CA GLU A 115 -41.76 -13.96 -13.36
C GLU A 115 -42.65 -15.10 -12.83
N LYS A 116 -42.72 -16.22 -13.56
CA LYS A 116 -43.53 -17.38 -13.19
C LYS A 116 -43.09 -18.00 -11.85
N ARG A 117 -41.77 -18.06 -11.60
CA ARG A 117 -41.21 -18.57 -10.35
C ARG A 117 -41.42 -17.58 -9.21
N LEU A 118 -41.24 -16.28 -9.46
CA LEU A 118 -41.52 -15.21 -8.49
C LEU A 118 -42.98 -15.22 -8.01
N ASN A 119 -43.92 -15.49 -8.92
CA ASN A 119 -45.35 -15.59 -8.57
C ASN A 119 -45.71 -16.93 -7.91
N GLY A 120 -44.81 -17.91 -7.89
CA GLY A 120 -45.08 -19.25 -7.39
C GLY A 120 -45.96 -20.11 -8.30
N ASP A 121 -46.10 -19.71 -9.57
CA ASP A 121 -46.94 -20.32 -10.61
C ASP A 121 -46.28 -21.55 -11.27
N ILE A 122 -45.56 -22.34 -10.46
CA ILE A 122 -44.91 -23.59 -10.86
C ILE A 122 -45.31 -24.73 -9.94
N GLU A 123 -45.16 -25.96 -10.43
CA GLU A 123 -45.35 -27.16 -9.62
C GLU A 123 -44.00 -27.82 -9.33
N ILE A 124 -43.82 -28.22 -8.08
CA ILE A 124 -42.62 -28.91 -7.60
C ILE A 124 -42.95 -30.41 -7.54
N ARG A 125 -42.08 -31.24 -8.11
CA ARG A 125 -42.28 -32.69 -8.20
C ARG A 125 -42.10 -33.36 -6.83
N HIS A 126 -42.59 -34.60 -6.73
CA HIS A 126 -42.40 -35.49 -5.56
C HIS A 126 -42.98 -34.98 -4.23
N GLY A 127 -43.83 -33.94 -4.24
CA GLY A 127 -44.33 -33.32 -3.01
C GLY A 127 -43.25 -32.59 -2.20
N SER A 128 -42.10 -32.30 -2.82
CA SER A 128 -40.98 -31.62 -2.16
C SER A 128 -41.40 -30.25 -1.62
N GLN A 129 -40.82 -29.89 -0.49
CA GLN A 129 -41.04 -28.60 0.17
C GLN A 129 -40.07 -27.51 -0.30
N ALA A 130 -39.22 -27.83 -1.29
CA ALA A 130 -38.26 -26.90 -1.87
C ALA A 130 -38.94 -25.61 -2.37
N ARG A 131 -38.27 -24.47 -2.18
CA ARG A 131 -38.75 -23.17 -2.65
C ARG A 131 -38.99 -23.16 -4.16
N LYS A 132 -39.98 -22.38 -4.59
CA LYS A 132 -40.35 -22.25 -6.00
C LYS A 132 -39.55 -21.17 -6.69
N GLU A 133 -39.20 -20.13 -5.96
CA GLU A 133 -38.44 -18.99 -6.44
C GLU A 133 -37.02 -19.41 -6.85
N ARG A 134 -36.36 -18.61 -7.69
CA ARG A 134 -34.91 -18.72 -7.88
C ARG A 134 -34.22 -18.24 -6.60
N TYR A 135 -33.13 -18.89 -6.20
CA TYR A 135 -32.37 -18.47 -5.03
C TYR A 135 -31.86 -17.03 -5.20
N ASN A 136 -32.21 -16.19 -4.24
CA ASN A 136 -31.98 -14.74 -4.26
C ASN A 136 -31.34 -14.23 -2.95
N GLU A 137 -30.86 -15.13 -2.10
CA GLU A 137 -30.24 -14.77 -0.80
C GLU A 137 -28.70 -14.80 -0.84
N ALA A 138 -28.08 -15.09 -2.00
CA ALA A 138 -26.61 -15.04 -2.16
C ALA A 138 -26.04 -13.67 -1.74
N GLN A 139 -26.74 -12.58 -2.11
CA GLN A 139 -26.38 -11.22 -1.70
C GLN A 139 -26.31 -11.07 -0.17
N SER A 140 -27.23 -11.69 0.58
CA SER A 140 -27.29 -11.53 2.03
C SER A 140 -26.06 -12.08 2.77
N TRP A 141 -25.33 -13.00 2.14
CA TRP A 141 -24.10 -13.59 2.66
C TRP A 141 -22.84 -12.92 2.11
N ALA A 142 -22.82 -12.62 0.81
CA ALA A 142 -21.63 -12.13 0.13
C ALA A 142 -21.46 -10.61 0.23
N VAL A 143 -22.55 -9.83 0.20
CA VAL A 143 -22.54 -8.36 0.05
C VAL A 143 -22.90 -7.67 1.38
N VAL A 144 -22.11 -6.68 1.77
CA VAL A 144 -22.24 -5.92 3.03
C VAL A 144 -22.45 -4.42 2.84
N GLY A 145 -22.30 -3.89 1.62
CA GLY A 145 -22.43 -2.47 1.32
C GLY A 145 -22.25 -2.18 -0.18
N GLY A 146 -22.10 -0.90 -0.52
CA GLY A 146 -21.77 -0.46 -1.87
C GLY A 146 -22.88 -0.64 -2.91
N LEU A 147 -24.14 -0.80 -2.47
CA LEU A 147 -25.31 -0.99 -3.33
C LEU A 147 -26.04 0.32 -3.64
N GLU A 148 -25.44 1.44 -3.27
CA GLU A 148 -26.08 2.75 -3.30
C GLU A 148 -26.15 3.20 -4.75
N VAL A 149 -27.36 3.47 -5.23
CA VAL A 149 -27.60 3.80 -6.64
C VAL A 149 -27.26 5.25 -6.96
N SER A 150 -26.62 5.45 -8.10
CA SER A 150 -26.20 6.74 -8.59
C SER A 150 -27.38 7.56 -9.10
N LYS A 151 -27.70 8.64 -8.37
CA LYS A 151 -28.72 9.61 -8.79
C LYS A 151 -28.29 10.48 -9.98
N SER A 152 -27.00 10.51 -10.29
CA SER A 152 -26.46 11.23 -11.45
C SER A 152 -26.51 10.40 -12.74
N ALA A 153 -26.69 9.07 -12.63
CA ALA A 153 -26.86 8.22 -13.79
C ALA A 153 -28.12 8.63 -14.56
N ALA A 154 -27.99 8.74 -15.88
CA ALA A 154 -29.03 9.30 -16.74
C ALA A 154 -29.07 8.65 -18.11
N LEU A 155 -30.25 8.64 -18.73
CA LEU A 155 -30.39 8.26 -20.13
C LEU A 155 -29.63 9.26 -21.02
N SER A 156 -28.96 8.74 -22.05
CA SER A 156 -28.34 9.58 -23.08
C SER A 156 -29.40 10.41 -23.81
N SER A 157 -29.05 11.64 -24.18
CA SER A 157 -29.92 12.54 -24.95
C SER A 157 -30.02 12.17 -26.44
N GLU A 158 -29.28 11.17 -26.90
CA GLU A 158 -29.28 10.68 -28.27
C GLU A 158 -30.20 9.45 -28.39
N PRO A 159 -31.47 9.62 -28.81
CA PRO A 159 -32.37 8.49 -28.99
C PRO A 159 -31.91 7.62 -30.16
N GLN A 160 -31.97 6.31 -29.98
CA GLN A 160 -31.68 5.32 -31.02
C GLN A 160 -32.70 4.19 -30.88
N ASP A 161 -33.45 3.91 -31.95
CA ASP A 161 -34.44 2.84 -31.95
C ASP A 161 -33.76 1.48 -31.66
N GLY A 162 -34.37 0.69 -30.77
CA GLY A 162 -33.86 -0.63 -30.37
C GLY A 162 -32.64 -0.61 -29.43
N VAL A 163 -32.23 0.56 -28.93
CA VAL A 163 -31.07 0.71 -28.02
C VAL A 163 -31.38 1.69 -26.89
N THR A 164 -30.98 1.33 -25.67
CA THR A 164 -31.00 2.25 -24.52
C THR A 164 -29.58 2.51 -24.04
N LYS A 165 -29.17 3.79 -24.02
CA LYS A 165 -27.85 4.22 -23.53
C LYS A 165 -27.98 4.92 -22.19
N VAL A 166 -27.21 4.49 -21.20
CA VAL A 166 -27.15 5.10 -19.86
C VAL A 166 -25.74 5.61 -19.59
N LEU A 167 -25.61 6.88 -19.22
CA LEU A 167 -24.37 7.48 -18.73
C LEU A 167 -24.31 7.34 -17.20
N TYR A 168 -23.17 6.92 -16.66
CA TYR A 168 -22.98 6.67 -15.22
C TYR A 168 -21.49 6.72 -14.83
N GLY A 169 -21.18 6.40 -13.57
CA GLY A 169 -19.82 6.40 -13.05
C GLY A 169 -19.28 7.80 -12.71
N PRO A 170 -17.99 7.91 -12.37
CA PRO A 170 -17.35 9.18 -12.00
C PRO A 170 -17.55 10.22 -13.11
N ASP A 171 -18.13 11.37 -12.77
CA ASP A 171 -18.45 12.46 -13.70
C ASP A 171 -19.26 12.04 -14.95
N ASN A 172 -20.06 10.96 -14.84
CA ASN A 172 -20.81 10.35 -15.94
C ASN A 172 -19.91 9.95 -17.14
N SER A 173 -18.67 9.55 -16.87
CA SER A 173 -17.67 9.14 -17.86
C SER A 173 -17.86 7.72 -18.42
N TYR A 174 -18.69 6.89 -17.77
CA TYR A 174 -18.98 5.53 -18.21
C TYR A 174 -20.30 5.49 -18.98
N GLN A 175 -20.43 4.53 -19.89
CA GLN A 175 -21.65 4.32 -20.66
C GLN A 175 -22.02 2.84 -20.70
N ALA A 176 -23.29 2.53 -20.45
CA ALA A 176 -23.88 1.22 -20.73
C ALA A 176 -24.78 1.32 -21.95
N ILE A 177 -24.57 0.47 -22.95
CA ILE A 177 -25.36 0.39 -24.18
C ILE A 177 -26.14 -0.91 -24.14
N ILE A 178 -27.46 -0.84 -23.98
CA ILE A 178 -28.36 -1.98 -23.87
C ILE A 178 -29.10 -2.13 -25.20
N HIS A 179 -28.79 -3.18 -25.95
CA HIS A 179 -29.47 -3.54 -27.18
C HIS A 179 -30.72 -4.35 -26.86
N HIS A 180 -31.83 -4.06 -27.54
CA HIS A 180 -33.13 -4.67 -27.21
C HIS A 180 -33.33 -6.04 -27.89
N ALA A 181 -33.04 -6.14 -29.19
CA ALA A 181 -33.30 -7.35 -29.98
C ALA A 181 -32.14 -7.61 -30.98
N PRO A 182 -31.28 -8.63 -30.75
CA PRO A 182 -31.24 -9.49 -29.56
C PRO A 182 -30.73 -8.73 -28.32
N PHE A 183 -31.16 -9.17 -27.13
CA PHE A 183 -30.77 -8.55 -25.87
C PHE A 183 -29.25 -8.71 -25.62
N SER A 184 -28.53 -7.61 -25.45
CA SER A 184 -27.12 -7.60 -25.05
C SER A 184 -26.75 -6.28 -24.38
N VAL A 185 -25.65 -6.25 -23.63
CA VAL A 185 -25.21 -5.04 -22.92
C VAL A 185 -23.71 -4.81 -23.12
N GLU A 186 -23.32 -3.61 -23.52
CA GLU A 186 -21.92 -3.19 -23.62
C GLU A 186 -21.60 -2.13 -22.57
N PHE A 187 -20.43 -2.25 -21.93
CA PHE A 187 -19.94 -1.29 -20.95
C PHE A 187 -18.68 -0.59 -21.48
N GLN A 188 -18.75 0.73 -21.51
CA GLN A 188 -17.73 1.60 -22.08
C GLN A 188 -17.17 2.58 -21.06
N ARG A 189 -15.87 2.86 -21.22
CA ARG A 189 -15.13 3.95 -20.57
C ARG A 189 -14.14 4.51 -21.60
N ASP A 190 -13.96 5.82 -21.64
CA ASP A 190 -13.08 6.52 -22.58
C ASP A 190 -13.40 6.26 -24.07
N GLY A 191 -14.69 6.07 -24.39
CA GLY A 191 -15.17 5.79 -25.75
C GLY A 191 -14.79 4.42 -26.30
N GLN A 192 -14.32 3.49 -25.44
CA GLN A 192 -13.99 2.12 -25.81
C GLN A 192 -14.87 1.13 -25.03
N THR A 193 -15.27 0.03 -25.68
CA THR A 193 -15.94 -1.09 -25.02
C THR A 193 -14.92 -1.95 -24.27
N HIS A 194 -15.19 -2.22 -22.99
CA HIS A 194 -14.30 -3.04 -22.14
C HIS A 194 -14.95 -4.35 -21.68
N VAL A 195 -16.27 -4.37 -21.51
CA VAL A 195 -17.02 -5.57 -21.14
C VAL A 195 -18.27 -5.65 -21.98
N GLN A 196 -18.58 -6.83 -22.51
CA GLN A 196 -19.82 -7.10 -23.24
C GLN A 196 -20.50 -8.33 -22.66
N LEU A 197 -21.79 -8.23 -22.39
CA LEU A 197 -22.65 -9.30 -21.93
C LEU A 197 -23.57 -9.76 -23.06
N ASN A 198 -23.65 -11.07 -23.25
CA ASN A 198 -24.45 -11.72 -24.28
C ASN A 198 -24.11 -11.30 -25.73
N ASN A 199 -22.84 -10.98 -26.02
CA ASN A 199 -22.42 -10.62 -27.37
C ASN A 199 -22.45 -11.82 -28.32
N LYS A 200 -22.16 -13.02 -27.82
CA LYS A 200 -22.24 -14.28 -28.58
C LYS A 200 -23.65 -14.84 -28.63
N GLY A 201 -24.53 -14.43 -27.72
CA GLY A 201 -25.89 -14.95 -27.65
C GLY A 201 -25.98 -16.27 -26.88
N TYR A 202 -25.07 -16.52 -25.92
CA TYR A 202 -25.07 -17.71 -25.07
C TYR A 202 -25.95 -17.55 -23.83
N MET A 203 -26.59 -16.39 -23.63
CA MET A 203 -27.53 -16.22 -22.52
C MET A 203 -28.52 -17.37 -22.48
N ASN A 204 -28.63 -18.02 -21.34
CA ASN A 204 -29.51 -19.14 -21.12
C ASN A 204 -30.19 -19.02 -19.77
N MET A 205 -31.49 -18.77 -19.76
CA MET A 205 -32.33 -18.89 -18.57
C MET A 205 -33.22 -20.11 -18.78
N GLU A 206 -32.90 -21.24 -18.16
CA GLU A 206 -33.75 -22.43 -18.21
C GLU A 206 -35.02 -22.16 -17.40
N HIS A 207 -36.08 -21.76 -18.11
CA HIS A 207 -37.39 -21.54 -17.53
C HIS A 207 -37.98 -22.84 -16.98
N TRP A 208 -38.87 -22.74 -16.00
CA TRP A 208 -39.57 -23.90 -15.47
C TRP A 208 -40.50 -24.51 -16.52
N ARG A 209 -40.49 -25.84 -16.61
CA ARG A 209 -41.40 -26.65 -17.43
C ARG A 209 -41.93 -27.84 -16.63
N PRO A 210 -43.14 -28.35 -16.91
CA PRO A 210 -43.61 -29.61 -16.34
C PRO A 210 -42.93 -30.81 -17.03
N LYS A 211 -42.83 -31.94 -16.31
CA LYS A 211 -42.42 -33.22 -16.91
C LYS A 211 -43.61 -33.81 -17.68
N VAL A 212 -43.50 -33.90 -18.99
CA VAL A 212 -44.52 -34.51 -19.87
C VAL A 212 -44.02 -35.87 -20.32
N GLU A 213 -44.76 -36.94 -20.08
CA GLU A 213 -44.38 -38.27 -20.57
C GLU A 213 -44.66 -38.37 -22.09
N ALA A 214 -43.74 -38.98 -22.84
CA ALA A 214 -43.98 -39.29 -24.24
C ALA A 214 -45.19 -40.26 -24.36
N PRO A 215 -46.11 -40.06 -25.33
CA PRO A 215 -47.30 -40.89 -25.44
C PRO A 215 -46.93 -42.38 -25.65
N SER A 216 -47.63 -43.27 -24.95
CA SER A 216 -47.44 -44.73 -25.04
C SER A 216 -47.75 -45.26 -26.44
N ASP A 217 -46.87 -46.13 -26.95
CA ASP A 217 -46.91 -46.88 -28.21
C ASP A 217 -48.29 -46.95 -28.92
N GLY A 218 -48.43 -46.21 -30.04
CA GLY A 218 -49.57 -46.40 -30.94
C GLY A 218 -49.82 -45.32 -32.00
N GLU A 219 -49.42 -44.07 -31.77
CA GLU A 219 -49.69 -42.97 -32.71
C GLU A 219 -48.41 -42.14 -32.94
N GLN A 220 -47.57 -42.60 -33.88
CA GLN A 220 -46.52 -41.77 -34.47
C GLN A 220 -47.15 -40.77 -35.46
N GLU A 221 -47.70 -39.68 -34.95
CA GLU A 221 -47.85 -38.44 -35.72
C GLU A 221 -47.24 -37.26 -34.96
N VAL A 222 -46.03 -36.89 -35.41
CA VAL A 222 -45.47 -35.53 -35.42
C VAL A 222 -45.57 -34.74 -34.10
N LEU A 223 -44.72 -35.10 -33.13
CA LEU A 223 -44.19 -34.12 -32.17
C LEU A 223 -42.72 -33.90 -32.49
N THR A 224 -42.46 -32.82 -33.22
CA THR A 224 -41.12 -32.29 -33.50
C THR A 224 -40.62 -31.53 -32.27
N SER A 225 -39.97 -32.21 -31.32
CA SER A 225 -38.99 -31.58 -30.45
C SER A 225 -37.67 -32.37 -30.57
N GLN A 226 -36.65 -31.69 -31.09
CA GLN A 226 -35.29 -32.21 -31.30
C GLN A 226 -34.42 -32.07 -30.02
N GLU A 227 -34.99 -31.77 -28.85
CA GLU A 227 -34.24 -31.52 -27.62
C GLU A 227 -33.95 -32.82 -26.86
N ASP A 228 -32.70 -33.01 -26.44
CA ASP A 228 -32.28 -34.12 -25.57
C ASP A 228 -32.71 -33.87 -24.12
N GLU A 229 -33.81 -34.51 -23.70
CA GLU A 229 -34.34 -34.42 -22.34
C GLU A 229 -33.63 -35.34 -21.33
N GLY A 230 -32.60 -36.10 -21.75
CA GLY A 230 -31.96 -37.14 -20.95
C GLY A 230 -31.36 -36.68 -19.61
N THR A 231 -31.12 -35.38 -19.45
CA THR A 231 -30.55 -34.78 -18.23
C THR A 231 -31.51 -33.83 -17.50
N TRP A 232 -32.79 -33.77 -17.87
CA TRP A 232 -33.70 -32.76 -17.32
C TRP A 232 -34.23 -33.08 -15.92
N TRP A 233 -34.39 -34.37 -15.62
CA TRP A 233 -35.09 -34.84 -14.42
C TRP A 233 -34.13 -35.59 -13.50
N GLU A 234 -34.49 -36.76 -12.98
CA GLU A 234 -33.63 -37.51 -12.07
C GLU A 234 -32.25 -37.82 -12.68
N GLU A 235 -31.17 -37.46 -11.97
CA GLU A 235 -29.78 -37.69 -12.39
C GLU A 235 -29.05 -38.52 -11.33
N THR A 236 -28.27 -39.52 -11.76
CA THR A 236 -27.57 -40.44 -10.84
C THR A 236 -26.07 -40.32 -11.01
N PHE A 237 -25.34 -40.13 -9.90
CA PHE A 237 -23.89 -40.07 -9.86
C PHE A 237 -23.37 -40.54 -8.51
N GLY A 238 -22.24 -41.25 -8.48
CA GLY A 238 -21.56 -41.62 -7.23
C GLY A 238 -22.42 -42.43 -6.24
N GLY A 239 -23.38 -43.21 -6.72
CA GLY A 239 -24.30 -43.99 -5.86
C GLY A 239 -25.45 -43.18 -5.25
N ASN A 240 -25.61 -41.90 -5.61
CA ASN A 240 -26.74 -41.05 -5.25
C ASN A 240 -27.60 -40.72 -6.47
N THR A 241 -28.92 -40.68 -6.29
CA THR A 241 -29.87 -40.19 -7.30
C THR A 241 -30.48 -38.89 -6.79
N ASP A 242 -30.17 -37.81 -7.48
CA ASP A 242 -30.80 -36.51 -7.31
C ASP A 242 -32.22 -36.57 -7.87
N SER A 243 -33.23 -36.27 -7.04
CA SER A 243 -34.64 -36.25 -7.47
C SER A 243 -34.99 -35.08 -8.40
N LYS A 244 -34.19 -34.00 -8.36
CA LYS A 244 -34.36 -32.76 -9.14
C LYS A 244 -35.82 -32.30 -9.22
N PRO A 245 -36.42 -31.93 -8.08
CA PRO A 245 -37.86 -31.69 -7.99
C PRO A 245 -38.31 -30.47 -8.81
N ARG A 246 -37.40 -29.56 -9.16
CA ARG A 246 -37.67 -28.36 -9.98
C ARG A 246 -37.43 -28.55 -11.47
N GLY A 247 -36.79 -29.65 -11.88
CA GLY A 247 -36.33 -29.83 -13.27
C GLY A 247 -35.12 -28.95 -13.62
N PRO A 248 -34.88 -28.65 -14.91
CA PRO A 248 -33.83 -27.75 -15.35
C PRO A 248 -34.10 -26.30 -14.90
N GLU A 249 -33.10 -25.67 -14.28
CA GLU A 249 -33.20 -24.29 -13.82
C GLU A 249 -31.89 -23.49 -13.93
N SER A 250 -30.93 -23.95 -14.75
CA SER A 250 -29.66 -23.25 -14.87
C SER A 250 -29.77 -21.86 -15.49
N VAL A 251 -28.79 -21.03 -15.15
CA VAL A 251 -28.62 -19.67 -15.66
C VAL A 251 -27.23 -19.54 -16.27
N GLY A 252 -27.11 -18.95 -17.45
CA GLY A 252 -25.84 -18.82 -18.17
C GLY A 252 -25.73 -17.54 -18.98
N LEU A 253 -24.51 -17.06 -19.19
CA LEU A 253 -24.20 -15.82 -19.89
C LEU A 253 -22.76 -15.83 -20.44
N ASP A 254 -22.58 -15.42 -21.70
CA ASP A 254 -21.26 -15.08 -22.22
C ASP A 254 -20.83 -13.65 -21.85
N ILE A 255 -19.57 -13.51 -21.50
CA ILE A 255 -18.92 -12.28 -21.08
C ILE A 255 -17.63 -12.13 -21.88
N THR A 256 -17.57 -11.08 -22.69
CA THR A 256 -16.41 -10.78 -23.56
C THR A 256 -15.63 -9.59 -23.02
N PHE A 257 -14.32 -9.72 -22.98
CA PHE A 257 -13.35 -8.68 -22.61
C PHE A 257 -12.51 -8.32 -23.86
N PRO A 258 -12.88 -7.27 -24.61
CA PRO A 258 -12.18 -6.91 -25.83
C PRO A 258 -10.74 -6.45 -25.58
N ALA A 259 -9.81 -6.78 -26.48
CA ALA A 259 -8.39 -6.35 -26.43
C ALA A 259 -7.65 -6.68 -25.12
N THR A 260 -8.10 -7.69 -24.35
CA THR A 260 -7.63 -7.90 -22.97
C THR A 260 -7.14 -9.33 -22.74
N ALA A 261 -6.05 -9.46 -21.97
CA ALA A 261 -5.56 -10.74 -21.50
C ALA A 261 -6.16 -11.05 -20.12
N ILE A 262 -6.71 -12.25 -19.96
CA ILE A 262 -7.01 -12.82 -18.63
C ILE A 262 -5.81 -13.68 -18.22
N GLY A 263 -5.39 -13.61 -16.95
CA GLY A 263 -4.31 -14.47 -16.42
C GLY A 263 -4.66 -15.96 -16.51
N GLY A 264 -3.66 -16.83 -16.67
CA GLY A 264 -3.81 -18.30 -16.71
C GLY A 264 -3.89 -18.92 -18.12
N PRO A 265 -3.78 -20.26 -18.26
CA PRO A 265 -3.65 -20.93 -19.57
C PRO A 265 -4.89 -20.78 -20.49
N GLY A 266 -6.11 -20.75 -19.97
CA GLY A 266 -7.34 -20.70 -20.78
C GLY A 266 -7.46 -21.87 -21.78
N ASN A 267 -8.55 -21.94 -22.54
CA ASN A 267 -8.78 -22.98 -23.57
C ASN A 267 -8.64 -24.43 -23.07
N HIS A 268 -9.05 -24.70 -21.83
CA HIS A 268 -9.09 -26.04 -21.27
C HIS A 268 -10.14 -26.91 -21.97
N GLU A 269 -9.93 -28.23 -22.02
CA GLU A 269 -10.94 -29.16 -22.56
C GLU A 269 -12.22 -29.17 -21.71
N GLU A 270 -12.06 -29.07 -20.40
CA GLU A 270 -13.15 -28.92 -19.41
C GLU A 270 -13.18 -27.47 -18.87
N PRO A 271 -14.36 -26.89 -18.61
CA PRO A 271 -14.45 -25.56 -18.01
C PRO A 271 -13.92 -25.56 -16.58
N TYR A 272 -13.46 -24.40 -16.09
CA TYR A 272 -13.16 -24.24 -14.66
C TYR A 272 -14.42 -24.49 -13.83
N ARG A 273 -14.32 -25.30 -12.78
CA ARG A 273 -15.46 -25.67 -11.93
C ARG A 273 -15.37 -25.05 -10.53
N MET A 274 -16.46 -24.45 -10.08
CA MET A 274 -16.67 -23.93 -8.73
C MET A 274 -17.79 -24.72 -8.05
N TYR A 275 -17.38 -25.73 -7.28
CA TYR A 275 -18.23 -26.59 -6.48
C TYR A 275 -17.43 -27.12 -5.31
N ASN A 276 -17.42 -26.38 -4.20
CA ASN A 276 -16.59 -26.65 -3.04
C ASN A 276 -16.59 -28.15 -2.66
N SER A 277 -15.48 -28.85 -2.87
CA SER A 277 -15.39 -30.31 -2.73
C SER A 277 -14.11 -30.72 -2.01
N ASP A 278 -14.17 -31.84 -1.30
CA ASP A 278 -13.03 -32.46 -0.63
C ASP A 278 -12.24 -33.33 -1.62
N VAL A 279 -11.31 -32.71 -2.34
CA VAL A 279 -10.54 -33.38 -3.38
C VAL A 279 -9.27 -33.99 -2.79
N PHE A 280 -9.36 -35.25 -2.38
CA PHE A 280 -8.23 -36.03 -1.87
C PHE A 280 -7.09 -36.12 -2.91
N GLU A 281 -5.86 -35.83 -2.46
CA GLU A 281 -4.63 -35.86 -3.28
C GLU A 281 -4.81 -35.14 -4.64
N TYR A 282 -5.35 -33.91 -4.60
CA TYR A 282 -5.67 -33.13 -5.79
C TYR A 282 -4.49 -33.00 -6.77
N GLU A 283 -4.80 -32.90 -8.05
CA GLU A 283 -3.83 -32.76 -9.14
C GLU A 283 -3.50 -31.30 -9.47
N LEU A 284 -2.39 -31.10 -10.17
CA LEU A 284 -1.91 -29.78 -10.59
C LEU A 284 -2.42 -29.43 -11.99
N ASP A 285 -2.47 -28.13 -12.29
CA ASP A 285 -2.82 -27.59 -13.62
C ASP A 285 -4.13 -28.16 -14.19
N SER A 286 -5.15 -28.26 -13.34
CA SER A 286 -6.45 -28.83 -13.66
C SER A 286 -7.57 -27.81 -13.43
N PRO A 287 -8.60 -27.76 -14.30
CA PRO A 287 -9.79 -26.94 -14.09
C PRO A 287 -10.77 -27.57 -13.08
N MET A 288 -10.44 -28.75 -12.53
CA MET A 288 -11.21 -29.37 -11.46
C MET A 288 -11.40 -28.42 -10.28
N THR A 289 -12.56 -28.54 -9.65
CA THR A 289 -12.85 -27.76 -8.45
C THR A 289 -11.97 -28.18 -7.28
N LEU A 290 -11.88 -27.33 -6.27
CA LEU A 290 -11.22 -27.60 -4.98
C LEU A 290 -12.18 -27.21 -3.85
N TYR A 291 -11.67 -26.76 -2.72
CA TYR A 291 -12.43 -26.57 -1.48
C TYR A 291 -13.27 -25.28 -1.42
N GLY A 292 -12.94 -24.26 -2.22
CA GLY A 292 -13.55 -22.93 -2.14
C GLY A 292 -13.72 -22.25 -3.50
N ALA A 293 -14.66 -21.30 -3.58
CA ALA A 293 -15.08 -20.66 -4.81
C ALA A 293 -15.32 -19.15 -4.63
N ILE A 294 -14.56 -18.31 -5.33
CA ILE A 294 -14.81 -16.87 -5.43
C ILE A 294 -15.07 -16.55 -6.91
N PRO A 295 -16.34 -16.35 -7.33
CA PRO A 295 -16.69 -16.14 -8.73
C PRO A 295 -16.43 -14.69 -9.20
N LEU A 296 -15.22 -14.19 -8.96
CA LEU A 296 -14.69 -12.91 -9.44
C LEU A 296 -13.64 -13.18 -10.52
N MET A 297 -13.77 -12.53 -11.67
CA MET A 297 -12.78 -12.57 -12.74
C MET A 297 -12.34 -11.15 -13.08
N GLN A 298 -11.02 -10.98 -13.25
CA GLN A 298 -10.42 -9.73 -13.68
C GLN A 298 -9.75 -9.92 -15.03
N ALA A 299 -9.83 -8.89 -15.86
CA ALA A 299 -9.19 -8.85 -17.17
C ALA A 299 -8.27 -7.64 -17.21
N HIS A 300 -7.01 -7.87 -17.58
CA HIS A 300 -5.97 -6.86 -17.53
C HIS A 300 -5.33 -6.67 -18.91
N ARG A 301 -5.17 -5.40 -19.28
CA ARG A 301 -4.28 -4.97 -20.36
C ARG A 301 -3.50 -3.75 -19.89
N LYS A 302 -2.53 -3.31 -20.67
CA LYS A 302 -1.74 -2.13 -20.35
C LYS A 302 -2.63 -0.95 -19.96
N ASP A 303 -2.40 -0.43 -18.76
CA ASP A 303 -3.08 0.74 -18.20
C ASP A 303 -4.63 0.63 -18.12
N SER A 304 -5.19 -0.60 -18.21
CA SER A 304 -6.63 -0.81 -18.16
C SER A 304 -6.99 -2.16 -17.58
N THR A 305 -7.73 -2.13 -16.48
CA THR A 305 -8.26 -3.28 -15.79
C THR A 305 -9.77 -3.16 -15.66
N VAL A 306 -10.47 -4.28 -15.88
CA VAL A 306 -11.90 -4.43 -15.61
C VAL A 306 -12.15 -5.74 -14.88
N GLY A 307 -13.34 -5.90 -14.30
CA GLY A 307 -13.70 -7.13 -13.61
C GLY A 307 -15.18 -7.45 -13.72
N VAL A 308 -15.51 -8.72 -13.46
CA VAL A 308 -16.87 -9.21 -13.32
C VAL A 308 -16.99 -10.09 -12.09
N PHE A 309 -17.97 -9.82 -11.25
CA PHE A 309 -18.36 -10.68 -10.13
C PHE A 309 -19.72 -11.32 -10.41
N TRP A 310 -19.73 -12.63 -10.57
CA TRP A 310 -20.91 -13.46 -10.80
C TRP A 310 -21.47 -13.93 -9.46
N LEU A 311 -22.48 -13.24 -8.93
CA LEU A 311 -23.04 -13.51 -7.60
C LEU A 311 -24.02 -14.69 -7.63
N ASN A 312 -23.47 -15.91 -7.70
CA ASN A 312 -24.27 -17.14 -7.67
C ASN A 312 -23.61 -18.22 -6.79
N ALA A 313 -24.40 -18.84 -5.92
CA ALA A 313 -23.94 -19.79 -4.90
C ALA A 313 -24.05 -21.26 -5.31
N ALA A 314 -24.70 -21.55 -6.44
CA ALA A 314 -24.84 -22.89 -6.96
C ALA A 314 -23.53 -23.36 -7.62
N GLU A 315 -23.50 -24.65 -8.00
CA GLU A 315 -22.45 -25.18 -8.86
C GLU A 315 -22.29 -24.31 -10.10
N THR A 316 -21.09 -23.81 -10.35
CA THR A 316 -20.81 -22.89 -11.45
C THR A 316 -19.62 -23.36 -12.28
N TRP A 317 -19.74 -23.24 -13.59
CA TRP A 317 -18.69 -23.58 -14.55
C TRP A 317 -18.34 -22.35 -15.39
N VAL A 318 -17.08 -22.25 -15.79
CA VAL A 318 -16.55 -21.12 -16.58
C VAL A 318 -15.66 -21.62 -17.71
N ASP A 319 -16.18 -21.56 -18.93
CA ASP A 319 -15.37 -21.73 -20.14
C ASP A 319 -14.60 -20.44 -20.42
N ILE A 320 -13.35 -20.55 -20.87
CA ILE A 320 -12.53 -19.40 -21.27
C ILE A 320 -11.91 -19.68 -22.63
N VAL A 321 -12.27 -18.90 -23.64
CA VAL A 321 -11.70 -18.96 -24.98
C VAL A 321 -10.92 -17.69 -25.28
N LYS A 322 -9.63 -17.85 -25.62
CA LYS A 322 -8.74 -16.74 -25.97
C LYS A 322 -8.56 -16.66 -27.48
N SER A 323 -8.80 -15.48 -28.04
CA SER A 323 -8.53 -15.16 -29.44
C SER A 323 -7.40 -14.12 -29.57
N LYS A 324 -6.98 -13.77 -30.78
CA LYS A 324 -5.93 -12.75 -30.99
C LYS A 324 -6.34 -11.35 -30.54
N SER A 325 -7.64 -11.06 -30.51
CA SER A 325 -8.19 -9.75 -30.14
C SER A 325 -8.86 -9.76 -28.78
N ASP A 326 -9.55 -10.83 -28.40
CA ASP A 326 -10.48 -10.79 -27.25
C ASP A 326 -10.38 -12.05 -26.40
N THR A 327 -10.67 -11.92 -25.10
CA THR A 327 -10.94 -13.06 -24.23
C THR A 327 -12.45 -13.17 -24.01
N GLN A 328 -12.99 -14.36 -24.26
CA GLN A 328 -14.40 -14.69 -24.08
C GLN A 328 -14.51 -15.68 -22.93
N SER A 329 -15.47 -15.45 -22.04
CA SER A 329 -15.82 -16.38 -20.97
C SER A 329 -17.30 -16.73 -21.05
N HIS A 330 -17.66 -17.94 -20.68
CA HIS A 330 -19.06 -18.39 -20.62
C HIS A 330 -19.32 -18.97 -19.23
N TRP A 331 -20.13 -18.26 -18.47
CA TRP A 331 -20.47 -18.57 -17.08
C TRP A 331 -21.83 -19.22 -17.04
N PHE A 332 -21.96 -20.32 -16.31
CA PHE A 332 -23.27 -20.93 -16.09
C PHE A 332 -23.34 -21.66 -14.76
N SER A 333 -24.43 -21.42 -14.04
CA SER A 333 -24.72 -21.94 -12.71
C SER A 333 -25.96 -22.81 -12.71
N GLU A 334 -25.98 -23.85 -11.88
CA GLU A 334 -27.06 -24.83 -11.85
C GLU A 334 -28.44 -24.25 -11.49
N ALA A 335 -28.48 -23.24 -10.61
CA ALA A 335 -29.69 -22.64 -10.08
C ALA A 335 -29.47 -21.16 -9.70
N GLY A 336 -30.49 -20.52 -9.13
CA GLY A 336 -30.42 -19.13 -8.68
C GLY A 336 -30.73 -18.09 -9.76
N GLN A 337 -30.51 -16.83 -9.41
CA GLN A 337 -30.63 -15.69 -10.32
C GLN A 337 -29.38 -15.55 -11.19
N LEU A 338 -29.54 -14.95 -12.37
CA LEU A 338 -28.41 -14.36 -13.08
C LEU A 338 -28.16 -12.98 -12.44
N ASP A 339 -27.09 -12.85 -11.67
CA ASP A 339 -26.75 -11.64 -10.92
C ASP A 339 -25.26 -11.33 -11.09
N VAL A 340 -24.97 -10.23 -11.78
CA VAL A 340 -23.62 -9.90 -12.26
C VAL A 340 -23.28 -8.46 -11.94
N PHE A 341 -22.13 -8.24 -11.30
CA PHE A 341 -21.52 -6.93 -11.13
C PHE A 341 -20.41 -6.73 -12.15
N VAL A 342 -20.35 -5.55 -12.76
CA VAL A 342 -19.34 -5.15 -13.75
C VAL A 342 -18.55 -3.95 -13.23
N PHE A 343 -17.23 -4.13 -13.14
CA PHE A 343 -16.26 -3.16 -12.64
C PHE A 343 -15.42 -2.60 -13.80
N LEU A 344 -15.31 -1.28 -13.92
CA LEU A 344 -14.60 -0.62 -15.03
C LEU A 344 -13.21 -0.05 -14.69
N GLY A 345 -12.73 -0.24 -13.46
CA GLY A 345 -11.40 0.15 -13.00
C GLY A 345 -11.20 1.67 -12.98
N PRO A 346 -10.05 2.20 -13.45
CA PRO A 346 -9.17 1.59 -14.46
C PRO A 346 -8.02 0.72 -13.94
N THR A 347 -7.71 0.73 -12.64
CA THR A 347 -6.55 -0.01 -12.09
C THR A 347 -6.95 -1.28 -11.32
N PRO A 348 -6.06 -2.26 -11.14
CA PRO A 348 -6.31 -3.41 -10.25
C PRO A 348 -6.66 -3.01 -8.81
N GLN A 349 -6.10 -1.90 -8.34
CA GLN A 349 -6.39 -1.31 -7.03
C GLN A 349 -7.84 -0.84 -6.93
N ASP A 350 -8.36 -0.23 -8.00
CA ASP A 350 -9.76 0.22 -8.05
C ASP A 350 -10.72 -0.98 -7.98
N ILE A 351 -10.42 -2.07 -8.72
CA ILE A 351 -11.21 -3.30 -8.63
C ILE A 351 -11.22 -3.87 -7.22
N SER A 352 -10.05 -3.96 -6.57
CA SER A 352 -9.93 -4.49 -5.21
C SER A 352 -10.72 -3.66 -4.21
N LYS A 353 -10.67 -2.33 -4.35
CA LYS A 353 -11.41 -1.38 -3.51
C LYS A 353 -12.91 -1.52 -3.69
N ASP A 354 -13.39 -1.56 -4.94
CA ASP A 354 -14.82 -1.63 -5.25
C ASP A 354 -15.42 -3.00 -4.92
N TYR A 355 -14.71 -4.09 -5.23
CA TYR A 355 -15.11 -5.44 -4.84
C TYR A 355 -15.14 -5.60 -3.31
N GLY A 356 -14.15 -5.04 -2.60
CA GLY A 356 -14.14 -5.02 -1.14
C GLY A 356 -15.18 -4.07 -0.52
N ALA A 357 -15.61 -3.01 -1.21
CA ALA A 357 -16.73 -2.17 -0.76
C ALA A 357 -18.06 -2.94 -0.83
N LEU A 358 -18.22 -3.81 -1.84
CA LEU A 358 -19.37 -4.69 -1.96
C LEU A 358 -19.30 -5.84 -0.95
N THR A 359 -18.20 -6.59 -0.93
CA THR A 359 -18.10 -7.86 -0.20
C THR A 359 -17.42 -7.75 1.16
N GLY A 360 -17.00 -6.54 1.55
CA GLY A 360 -16.25 -6.28 2.77
C GLY A 360 -14.76 -6.53 2.62
N TYR A 361 -13.99 -5.89 3.50
CA TYR A 361 -12.53 -5.97 3.52
C TYR A 361 -12.03 -7.08 4.45
N THR A 362 -10.74 -7.42 4.29
CA THR A 362 -10.06 -8.40 5.15
C THR A 362 -10.19 -8.00 6.61
N GLN A 363 -10.56 -8.92 7.49
CA GLN A 363 -10.51 -8.63 8.92
C GLN A 363 -9.06 -8.36 9.34
N LEU A 364 -8.82 -7.25 10.05
CA LEU A 364 -7.51 -7.05 10.67
C LEU A 364 -7.24 -8.22 11.65
N PRO A 365 -6.19 -9.03 11.44
CA PRO A 365 -6.05 -10.30 12.14
C PRO A 365 -5.57 -10.10 13.57
N GLN A 366 -5.66 -11.15 14.38
CA GLN A 366 -4.83 -11.27 15.58
C GLN A 366 -3.35 -11.22 15.17
N HIS A 367 -2.50 -10.48 15.90
CA HIS A 367 -1.10 -10.29 15.51
C HIS A 367 -0.31 -11.62 15.48
N PHE A 368 -0.62 -12.56 16.37
CA PHE A 368 0.01 -13.88 16.38
C PHE A 368 -0.34 -14.69 15.12
N ALA A 369 -1.49 -14.44 14.49
CA ALA A 369 -2.01 -15.24 13.38
C ALA A 369 -1.25 -15.03 12.07
N ILE A 370 -0.44 -13.97 12.00
CA ILE A 370 0.44 -13.69 10.87
C ILE A 370 1.88 -14.15 11.14
N ALA A 371 2.13 -14.85 12.24
CA ALA A 371 3.44 -15.41 12.56
C ALA A 371 3.52 -16.88 12.11
N TYR A 372 4.40 -17.69 12.71
CA TYR A 372 4.56 -19.10 12.33
C TYR A 372 3.64 -20.02 13.14
N HIS A 373 2.97 -20.93 12.42
CA HIS A 373 2.07 -21.94 12.94
C HIS A 373 2.65 -23.35 12.75
N GLN A 374 2.75 -24.11 13.84
CA GLN A 374 3.21 -25.51 13.83
C GLN A 374 2.01 -26.46 14.02
N CYS A 375 1.80 -27.36 13.06
CA CYS A 375 0.71 -28.33 13.06
C CYS A 375 1.20 -29.70 12.55
N ARG A 376 0.44 -30.75 12.86
CA ARG A 376 0.41 -32.05 12.17
C ARG A 376 -0.86 -32.80 12.58
N TRP A 377 -1.25 -33.78 11.78
CA TRP A 377 -2.15 -34.86 12.19
C TRP A 377 -1.31 -36.00 12.79
N ASN A 378 -1.26 -36.25 14.09
CA ASN A 378 -1.67 -35.40 15.20
C ASN A 378 -0.47 -35.18 16.13
N TYR A 379 -0.52 -34.13 16.96
CA TYR A 379 0.12 -34.19 18.27
C TYR A 379 -0.75 -35.06 19.18
N VAL A 380 -0.13 -36.04 19.82
CA VAL A 380 -0.88 -37.22 20.31
C VAL A 380 -1.27 -37.13 21.78
N THR A 381 -0.74 -36.17 22.53
CA THR A 381 -1.06 -35.92 23.95
C THR A 381 -0.79 -34.46 24.32
N ASP A 382 -1.30 -34.02 25.47
CA ASP A 382 -0.94 -32.74 26.09
C ASP A 382 0.57 -32.62 26.38
N GLU A 383 1.24 -33.71 26.76
CA GLU A 383 2.68 -33.75 26.97
C GLU A 383 3.50 -33.65 25.68
N ASP A 384 3.02 -34.24 24.58
CA ASP A 384 3.65 -34.08 23.26
C ASP A 384 3.66 -32.61 22.83
N VAL A 385 2.53 -31.91 23.00
CA VAL A 385 2.44 -30.46 22.74
C VAL A 385 3.45 -29.67 23.58
N LYS A 386 3.50 -29.94 24.89
CA LYS A 386 4.44 -29.28 25.81
C LYS A 386 5.90 -29.57 25.46
N GLU A 387 6.22 -30.78 24.98
CA GLU A 387 7.59 -31.12 24.55
C GLU A 387 7.98 -30.45 23.23
N VAL A 388 7.04 -30.34 22.28
CA VAL A 388 7.26 -29.58 21.05
C VAL A 388 7.55 -28.12 21.39
N ASP A 389 6.72 -27.49 22.24
CA ASP A 389 6.90 -26.12 22.72
C ASP A 389 8.29 -25.89 23.34
N ARG A 390 8.70 -26.75 24.29
CA ARG A 390 10.05 -26.70 24.89
C ARG A 390 11.17 -26.91 23.86
N SER A 391 10.94 -27.74 22.85
CA SER A 391 11.92 -28.02 21.80
C SER A 391 12.14 -26.79 20.92
N PHE A 392 11.10 -26.07 20.52
CA PHE A 392 11.24 -24.81 19.78
C PHE A 392 12.12 -23.81 20.54
N ASP A 393 11.91 -23.66 21.84
CA ASP A 393 12.73 -22.80 22.70
C ASP A 393 14.17 -23.29 22.82
N LYS A 394 14.37 -24.59 23.02
CA LYS A 394 15.70 -25.23 23.09
C LYS A 394 16.53 -24.99 21.84
N TYR A 395 15.90 -25.06 20.67
CA TYR A 395 16.58 -24.85 19.38
C TYR A 395 16.48 -23.40 18.88
N GLN A 396 15.92 -22.48 19.68
CA GLN A 396 15.80 -21.06 19.38
C GLN A 396 15.07 -20.76 18.06
N ILE A 397 14.04 -21.54 17.77
CA ILE A 397 13.15 -21.39 16.62
C ILE A 397 11.88 -20.70 17.11
N PRO A 398 11.53 -19.50 16.61
CA PRO A 398 10.30 -18.85 17.04
C PRO A 398 9.07 -19.49 16.41
N TYR A 399 7.97 -19.56 17.17
CA TYR A 399 6.65 -19.94 16.69
C TYR A 399 5.57 -19.34 17.62
N ASP A 400 4.38 -19.11 17.08
CA ASP A 400 3.28 -18.48 17.82
C ASP A 400 2.14 -19.43 18.16
N VAL A 401 1.89 -20.43 17.30
CA VAL A 401 0.71 -21.29 17.44
C VAL A 401 1.05 -22.75 17.25
N ILE A 402 0.61 -23.59 18.18
CA ILE A 402 0.56 -25.04 18.01
C ILE A 402 -0.89 -25.48 17.80
N TRP A 403 -1.09 -26.51 16.99
CA TRP A 403 -2.40 -26.92 16.50
C TRP A 403 -2.73 -28.35 16.90
N LEU A 404 -3.99 -28.58 17.27
CA LEU A 404 -4.55 -29.89 17.53
C LEU A 404 -5.60 -30.23 16.48
N ASP A 405 -5.24 -31.22 15.67
CA ASP A 405 -6.10 -31.86 14.67
C ASP A 405 -6.97 -32.96 15.34
N ILE A 406 -7.83 -33.66 14.63
CA ILE A 406 -9.02 -34.36 15.14
C ILE A 406 -8.78 -35.39 16.26
N GLU A 407 -7.57 -35.94 16.42
CA GLU A 407 -7.27 -36.93 17.47
C GLU A 407 -7.31 -36.36 18.91
N TYR A 408 -7.35 -35.03 19.11
CA TYR A 408 -7.49 -34.48 20.47
C TYR A 408 -8.87 -34.72 21.09
N THR A 409 -9.87 -34.99 20.26
CA THR A 409 -11.26 -35.15 20.66
C THR A 409 -11.53 -36.55 21.21
N ASP A 410 -12.46 -36.67 22.16
CA ASP A 410 -12.96 -37.97 22.60
C ASP A 410 -13.80 -38.57 21.45
N ASP A 411 -13.24 -39.56 20.75
CA ASP A 411 -13.94 -40.35 19.73
C ASP A 411 -14.63 -39.47 18.66
N ARG A 412 -13.92 -38.43 18.19
CA ARG A 412 -14.36 -37.45 17.18
C ARG A 412 -15.60 -36.64 17.58
N LYS A 413 -15.88 -36.52 18.87
CA LYS A 413 -16.92 -35.61 19.39
C LYS A 413 -16.33 -34.22 19.57
N TYR A 414 -16.65 -33.28 18.70
CA TYR A 414 -16.25 -31.88 18.89
C TYR A 414 -16.72 -31.31 20.24
N PHE A 415 -16.01 -30.28 20.73
CA PHE A 415 -16.18 -29.70 22.07
C PHE A 415 -15.84 -30.64 23.25
N THR A 416 -15.07 -31.69 22.98
CA THR A 416 -14.57 -32.63 24.00
C THR A 416 -13.07 -32.83 23.86
N TRP A 417 -12.46 -33.43 24.87
CA TRP A 417 -11.04 -33.81 24.91
C TRP A 417 -10.95 -35.30 25.23
N ASP A 418 -10.08 -36.04 24.54
CA ASP A 418 -9.83 -37.44 24.88
C ASP A 418 -9.21 -37.51 26.29
N PRO A 419 -9.89 -38.15 27.26
CA PRO A 419 -9.45 -38.17 28.65
C PRO A 419 -8.19 -39.01 28.89
N LEU A 420 -7.77 -39.84 27.92
CA LEU A 420 -6.56 -40.66 28.03
C LEU A 420 -5.31 -39.94 27.52
N THR A 421 -5.47 -39.05 26.55
CA THR A 421 -4.36 -38.38 25.86
C THR A 421 -4.27 -36.89 26.17
N PHE A 422 -5.39 -36.24 26.47
CA PHE A 422 -5.48 -34.83 26.90
C PHE A 422 -6.21 -34.73 28.26
N PRO A 423 -5.67 -35.35 29.33
CA PRO A 423 -6.29 -35.31 30.66
C PRO A 423 -6.26 -33.91 31.30
N ASP A 424 -5.30 -33.05 30.96
CA ASP A 424 -5.17 -31.69 31.50
C ASP A 424 -4.84 -30.65 30.42
N PRO A 425 -5.81 -30.32 29.54
CA PRO A 425 -5.60 -29.33 28.48
C PRO A 425 -5.30 -27.93 29.03
N VAL A 426 -5.76 -27.60 30.24
CA VAL A 426 -5.52 -26.30 30.89
C VAL A 426 -4.03 -26.13 31.20
N SER A 427 -3.38 -27.13 31.80
CA SER A 427 -1.93 -27.04 32.08
C SER A 427 -1.09 -26.90 30.80
N MET A 428 -1.49 -27.56 29.71
CA MET A 428 -0.85 -27.40 28.40
C MET A 428 -0.99 -25.96 27.88
N GLU A 429 -2.18 -25.39 27.97
CA GLU A 429 -2.46 -24.01 27.54
C GLU A 429 -1.74 -22.96 28.39
N GLU A 430 -1.61 -23.18 29.70
CA GLU A 430 -0.83 -22.32 30.61
C GLU A 430 0.66 -22.30 30.24
N GLN A 431 1.26 -23.46 29.87
CA GLN A 431 2.66 -23.50 29.42
C GLN A 431 2.86 -22.69 28.13
N LEU A 432 1.90 -22.74 27.19
CA LEU A 432 1.97 -21.93 25.97
C LEU A 432 1.90 -20.43 26.29
N ASP A 433 1.09 -20.04 27.27
CA ASP A 433 0.90 -18.63 27.66
C ASP A 433 2.16 -18.01 28.28
N ASP A 434 3.06 -18.81 28.90
CA ASP A 434 4.35 -18.33 29.44
C ASP A 434 5.22 -17.61 28.39
N SER A 435 5.05 -17.96 27.11
CA SER A 435 5.71 -17.31 25.97
C SER A 435 4.72 -16.60 25.04
N ASP A 436 3.53 -16.26 25.52
CA ASP A 436 2.45 -15.61 24.76
C ASP A 436 2.08 -16.39 23.48
N ARG A 437 2.17 -17.72 23.52
CA ARG A 437 1.78 -18.62 22.41
C ARG A 437 0.31 -19.02 22.53
N LYS A 438 -0.23 -19.52 21.42
CA LYS A 438 -1.63 -19.85 21.24
C LYS A 438 -1.82 -21.31 20.89
N LEU A 439 -3.00 -21.82 21.18
CA LEU A 439 -3.47 -23.13 20.75
C LEU A 439 -4.56 -22.93 19.70
N VAL A 440 -4.54 -23.71 18.63
CA VAL A 440 -5.69 -23.85 17.73
C VAL A 440 -6.21 -25.27 17.80
N VAL A 441 -7.52 -25.43 17.95
CA VAL A 441 -8.19 -26.74 17.95
C VAL A 441 -9.16 -26.85 16.78
N ILE A 442 -9.21 -28.01 16.14
CA ILE A 442 -10.15 -28.28 15.04
C ILE A 442 -11.57 -28.51 15.55
N ILE A 443 -12.56 -27.95 14.85
CA ILE A 443 -14.00 -28.13 15.06
C ILE A 443 -14.69 -28.11 13.70
N ASP A 444 -15.28 -29.22 13.30
CA ASP A 444 -15.93 -29.39 11.98
C ASP A 444 -17.46 -29.34 12.09
N PRO A 445 -18.20 -29.16 10.97
CA PRO A 445 -19.66 -29.02 11.04
C PRO A 445 -20.42 -30.32 11.24
N HIS A 446 -19.76 -31.48 11.11
CA HIS A 446 -20.39 -32.78 11.28
C HIS A 446 -20.40 -33.20 12.76
N ILE A 447 -21.59 -33.41 13.32
CA ILE A 447 -21.78 -33.78 14.72
C ILE A 447 -22.09 -35.28 14.79
N LYS A 448 -21.29 -36.01 15.56
CA LYS A 448 -21.45 -37.46 15.77
C LYS A 448 -22.89 -37.80 16.15
N ASN A 449 -23.47 -38.77 15.44
CA ASN A 449 -24.82 -39.27 15.70
C ASN A 449 -24.78 -40.32 16.82
N GLN A 450 -24.98 -39.91 18.08
CA GLN A 450 -24.95 -40.81 19.23
C GLN A 450 -25.85 -40.33 20.37
N ASP A 451 -26.72 -41.22 20.89
CA ASP A 451 -27.74 -40.90 21.91
C ASP A 451 -27.19 -40.33 23.22
N LYS A 452 -25.96 -40.69 23.61
CA LYS A 452 -25.34 -40.20 24.85
C LYS A 452 -24.56 -38.89 24.68
N PHE A 453 -24.54 -38.31 23.47
CA PHE A 453 -23.85 -37.06 23.20
C PHE A 453 -24.84 -35.88 23.23
N SER A 454 -24.74 -35.05 24.27
CA SER A 454 -25.69 -33.94 24.51
C SER A 454 -25.80 -32.97 23.35
N ILE A 455 -24.68 -32.63 22.70
CA ILE A 455 -24.65 -31.70 21.55
C ILE A 455 -25.44 -32.27 20.36
N SER A 456 -25.30 -33.57 20.08
CA SER A 456 -26.08 -34.27 19.05
C SER A 456 -27.58 -34.20 19.33
N ASN A 457 -27.98 -34.51 20.57
CA ASN A 457 -29.39 -34.49 20.99
C ASN A 457 -29.99 -33.07 20.97
N GLU A 458 -29.23 -32.07 21.40
CA GLU A 458 -29.66 -30.67 21.37
C GLU A 458 -29.86 -30.17 19.93
N MET A 459 -28.91 -30.47 19.03
CA MET A 459 -29.01 -30.07 17.62
C MET A 459 -30.27 -30.65 16.96
N LYS A 460 -30.52 -31.94 17.16
CA LYS A 460 -31.70 -32.63 16.61
C LYS A 460 -33.01 -32.13 17.20
N SER A 461 -33.10 -32.06 18.54
CA SER A 461 -34.34 -31.63 19.23
C SER A 461 -34.74 -30.18 18.92
N LYS A 462 -33.77 -29.34 18.55
CA LYS A 462 -33.99 -27.95 18.13
C LYS A 462 -34.18 -27.78 16.62
N GLY A 463 -34.09 -28.85 15.82
CA GLY A 463 -34.21 -28.79 14.37
C GLY A 463 -33.13 -27.93 13.70
N LEU A 464 -31.89 -28.05 14.17
CA LEU A 464 -30.76 -27.21 13.72
C LEU A 464 -29.85 -27.91 12.69
N ALA A 465 -30.16 -29.16 12.34
CA ALA A 465 -29.39 -29.92 11.37
C ALA A 465 -29.98 -29.76 9.96
N THR A 466 -29.12 -29.91 8.94
CA THR A 466 -29.56 -29.99 7.54
C THR A 466 -30.55 -31.15 7.37
N ARG A 467 -31.52 -31.00 6.47
CA ARG A 467 -32.55 -32.01 6.22
C ARG A 467 -32.32 -32.71 4.88
N ASN A 468 -32.80 -33.94 4.76
CA ASN A 468 -32.89 -34.62 3.47
C ASN A 468 -34.12 -34.11 2.68
N LYS A 469 -34.30 -34.63 1.46
CA LYS A 469 -35.44 -34.29 0.58
C LYS A 469 -36.83 -34.57 1.16
N ASP A 470 -36.93 -35.53 2.09
CA ASP A 470 -38.18 -35.90 2.77
C ASP A 470 -38.47 -35.01 3.99
N GLY A 471 -37.54 -34.14 4.36
CA GLY A 471 -37.65 -33.21 5.50
C GLY A 471 -37.13 -33.77 6.83
N ASP A 472 -36.58 -34.97 6.85
CA ASP A 472 -35.94 -35.57 8.02
C ASP A 472 -34.50 -35.06 8.21
N THR A 473 -33.93 -35.20 9.41
CA THR A 473 -32.52 -34.86 9.64
C THR A 473 -31.61 -35.68 8.72
N TYR A 474 -30.76 -35.01 7.95
CA TYR A 474 -29.80 -35.65 7.06
C TYR A 474 -28.72 -36.40 7.86
N GLU A 475 -28.46 -37.65 7.47
CA GLU A 475 -27.42 -38.50 8.02
C GLU A 475 -26.44 -38.92 6.91
N GLY A 476 -25.15 -38.88 7.23
CA GLY A 476 -24.05 -39.26 6.36
C GLY A 476 -22.85 -39.71 7.19
N TRP A 477 -21.75 -40.06 6.53
CA TRP A 477 -20.53 -40.53 7.17
C TRP A 477 -19.40 -39.52 7.01
N CYS A 478 -18.67 -39.27 8.10
CA CYS A 478 -17.42 -38.51 8.12
C CYS A 478 -16.49 -39.12 9.19
N TRP A 479 -15.55 -38.34 9.76
CA TRP A 479 -14.59 -38.83 10.77
C TRP A 479 -15.22 -39.60 11.94
N PRO A 480 -16.35 -39.18 12.54
CA PRO A 480 -16.98 -39.90 13.64
C PRO A 480 -17.80 -41.13 13.22
N GLY A 481 -17.80 -41.49 11.93
CA GLY A 481 -18.79 -42.39 11.33
C GLY A 481 -20.11 -41.65 11.07
N SER A 482 -21.23 -42.29 11.43
CA SER A 482 -22.57 -41.68 11.31
C SER A 482 -22.63 -40.31 11.99
N SER A 483 -23.03 -39.29 11.23
CA SER A 483 -23.01 -37.89 11.63
C SER A 483 -24.19 -37.13 11.02
N ASN A 484 -24.53 -36.01 11.65
CA ASN A 484 -25.49 -35.02 11.14
C ASN A 484 -24.78 -33.66 11.04
N TRP A 485 -25.14 -32.81 10.08
CA TRP A 485 -24.46 -31.52 9.87
C TRP A 485 -25.30 -30.37 10.41
N ILE A 486 -24.66 -29.42 11.09
CA ILE A 486 -25.30 -28.17 11.49
C ILE A 486 -25.67 -27.33 10.26
N ASP A 487 -26.89 -26.80 10.24
CA ASP A 487 -27.36 -25.92 9.18
C ASP A 487 -27.15 -24.44 9.57
N CYS A 488 -25.97 -23.90 9.29
CA CYS A 488 -25.62 -22.52 9.63
C CYS A 488 -26.29 -21.45 8.76
N PHE A 489 -27.12 -21.83 7.79
CA PHE A 489 -28.07 -20.91 7.17
C PHE A 489 -29.18 -20.49 8.14
N ASN A 490 -29.46 -21.33 9.15
CA ASN A 490 -30.43 -21.04 10.20
C ASN A 490 -29.84 -20.11 11.27
N PRO A 491 -30.36 -18.88 11.46
CA PRO A 491 -29.87 -17.98 12.51
C PRO A 491 -29.96 -18.58 13.94
N ALA A 492 -30.92 -19.49 14.18
CA ALA A 492 -31.02 -20.20 15.45
C ALA A 492 -29.86 -21.19 15.67
N ALA A 493 -29.34 -21.79 14.59
CA ALA A 493 -28.17 -22.68 14.65
C ALA A 493 -26.91 -21.87 14.98
N ILE A 494 -26.71 -20.70 14.36
CA ILE A 494 -25.62 -19.77 14.68
C ILE A 494 -25.65 -19.37 16.17
N LYS A 495 -26.82 -19.03 16.70
CA LYS A 495 -26.99 -18.66 18.12
C LYS A 495 -26.68 -19.83 19.05
N TRP A 496 -27.10 -21.04 18.71
CA TRP A 496 -26.79 -22.24 19.48
C TRP A 496 -25.29 -22.54 19.44
N TRP A 497 -24.68 -22.52 18.24
CA TRP A 497 -23.25 -22.69 18.02
C TRP A 497 -22.42 -21.72 18.87
N THR A 498 -22.76 -20.43 18.83
CA THR A 498 -22.16 -19.36 19.66
C THR A 498 -22.17 -19.70 21.16
N GLY A 499 -23.20 -20.38 21.64
CA GLY A 499 -23.31 -20.79 23.04
C GLY A 499 -22.30 -21.87 23.43
N LEU A 500 -21.86 -22.72 22.49
CA LEU A 500 -20.96 -23.85 22.77
C LEU A 500 -19.52 -23.40 23.07
N PHE A 501 -19.06 -22.29 22.49
CA PHE A 501 -17.67 -21.82 22.60
C PHE A 501 -17.36 -21.04 23.89
N LYS A 502 -18.37 -20.73 24.72
CA LYS A 502 -18.12 -20.06 26.02
C LYS A 502 -17.18 -20.94 26.86
N TYR A 503 -16.23 -20.33 27.57
CA TYR A 503 -15.22 -21.09 28.34
C TYR A 503 -15.85 -22.02 29.40
N ASP A 504 -17.03 -21.68 29.91
CA ASP A 504 -17.78 -22.51 30.85
C ASP A 504 -18.56 -23.64 30.18
N LYS A 505 -18.67 -23.66 28.85
CA LYS A 505 -19.29 -24.70 28.03
C LYS A 505 -18.26 -25.58 27.32
N PHE A 506 -17.33 -24.98 26.58
CA PHE A 506 -16.18 -25.67 26.02
C PHE A 506 -15.09 -25.82 27.09
N LYS A 507 -15.31 -26.76 28.00
CA LYS A 507 -14.39 -27.05 29.10
C LYS A 507 -12.99 -27.39 28.58
N GLY A 508 -11.99 -26.97 29.33
CA GLY A 508 -10.59 -27.20 29.00
C GLY A 508 -9.95 -26.09 28.16
N THR A 509 -10.72 -25.09 27.68
CA THR A 509 -10.19 -24.00 26.85
C THR A 509 -10.04 -22.67 27.62
N LEU A 510 -8.94 -21.96 27.34
CA LEU A 510 -8.57 -20.65 27.87
C LEU A 510 -8.59 -19.56 26.77
N PRO A 511 -8.35 -18.27 27.12
CA PRO A 511 -8.35 -17.18 26.14
C PRO A 511 -7.26 -17.22 25.06
N ASN A 512 -6.29 -18.12 25.16
CA ASN A 512 -5.28 -18.37 24.13
C ASN A 512 -5.67 -19.48 23.14
N VAL A 513 -6.90 -20.00 23.22
CA VAL A 513 -7.45 -21.01 22.28
C VAL A 513 -8.26 -20.38 21.16
N PHE A 514 -7.92 -20.75 19.92
CA PHE A 514 -8.56 -20.35 18.67
C PHE A 514 -8.97 -21.58 17.85
N ILE A 515 -9.65 -21.38 16.71
CA ILE A 515 -10.41 -22.44 16.05
C ILE A 515 -9.93 -22.69 14.62
N TRP A 516 -9.95 -23.95 14.23
CA TRP A 516 -9.85 -24.39 12.85
C TRP A 516 -11.18 -25.03 12.45
N ASN A 517 -11.81 -24.52 11.39
CA ASN A 517 -12.95 -25.16 10.76
C ASN A 517 -12.49 -25.89 9.50
N ASP A 518 -12.61 -27.21 9.50
CA ASP A 518 -12.34 -28.06 8.35
C ASP A 518 -13.62 -28.77 7.88
N MET A 519 -13.52 -29.51 6.79
CA MET A 519 -14.58 -30.40 6.29
C MET A 519 -15.90 -29.68 6.02
N ASN A 520 -15.85 -28.37 5.75
CA ASN A 520 -16.99 -27.47 5.73
C ASN A 520 -17.53 -27.14 4.34
N GLU A 521 -17.09 -27.85 3.31
CA GLU A 521 -17.62 -27.80 1.96
C GLU A 521 -19.15 -27.94 1.88
N PRO A 522 -19.83 -28.94 2.50
CA PRO A 522 -19.40 -29.90 3.53
C PRO A 522 -18.86 -31.22 2.98
N SER A 523 -17.83 -31.77 3.62
CA SER A 523 -17.31 -33.10 3.28
C SER A 523 -18.18 -34.21 3.89
N VAL A 524 -18.62 -35.14 3.03
CA VAL A 524 -19.46 -36.30 3.35
C VAL A 524 -18.90 -37.51 2.61
N PHE A 525 -18.24 -38.42 3.32
CA PHE A 525 -17.45 -39.50 2.71
C PHE A 525 -18.26 -40.48 1.86
N ASN A 526 -19.53 -40.68 2.20
CA ASN A 526 -20.46 -41.54 1.45
C ASN A 526 -21.45 -40.75 0.58
N GLY A 527 -21.24 -39.43 0.42
CA GLY A 527 -22.05 -38.57 -0.43
C GLY A 527 -21.53 -38.52 -1.87
N PRO A 528 -22.36 -38.07 -2.83
CA PRO A 528 -21.89 -37.84 -4.19
C PRO A 528 -20.78 -36.80 -4.20
N GLU A 529 -19.69 -37.05 -4.93
CA GLU A 529 -18.55 -36.12 -5.02
C GLU A 529 -17.96 -35.74 -3.67
N THR A 530 -18.08 -36.63 -2.68
CA THR A 530 -17.68 -36.41 -1.28
C THR A 530 -18.39 -35.24 -0.59
N THR A 531 -19.61 -34.89 -1.03
CA THR A 531 -20.43 -33.81 -0.43
C THR A 531 -21.90 -34.20 -0.28
N MET A 532 -22.75 -33.29 0.19
CA MET A 532 -24.18 -33.54 0.40
C MET A 532 -24.93 -33.76 -0.93
N PRO A 533 -26.00 -34.58 -0.94
CA PRO A 533 -26.97 -34.63 -2.04
C PRO A 533 -27.54 -33.25 -2.38
N LYS A 534 -27.67 -32.97 -3.67
CA LYS A 534 -28.17 -31.69 -4.20
C LYS A 534 -29.60 -31.35 -3.75
N ASP A 535 -30.42 -32.37 -3.49
CA ASP A 535 -31.82 -32.25 -3.05
C ASP A 535 -31.99 -32.28 -1.51
N ASN A 536 -30.91 -32.20 -0.73
CA ASN A 536 -31.00 -31.86 0.69
C ASN A 536 -31.62 -30.47 0.88
N LEU A 537 -32.30 -30.25 2.01
CA LEU A 537 -33.01 -29.02 2.33
C LEU A 537 -32.36 -28.27 3.50
N HIS A 538 -32.10 -26.98 3.28
CA HIS A 538 -31.59 -26.03 4.26
C HIS A 538 -32.72 -25.16 4.84
N HIS A 539 -32.35 -24.27 5.77
CA HIS A 539 -33.20 -23.21 6.28
C HIS A 539 -33.90 -22.43 5.16
N GLY A 540 -35.17 -22.08 5.35
CA GLY A 540 -35.97 -21.44 4.30
C GLY A 540 -36.44 -22.39 3.18
N ASN A 541 -36.17 -23.69 3.30
CA ASN A 541 -36.44 -24.74 2.31
C ASN A 541 -35.71 -24.54 0.97
N TRP A 542 -34.53 -23.94 1.00
CA TRP A 542 -33.61 -23.94 -0.15
C TRP A 542 -32.99 -25.33 -0.33
N GLU A 543 -32.78 -25.75 -1.57
CA GLU A 543 -32.06 -26.99 -1.86
C GLU A 543 -30.56 -26.78 -1.67
N HIS A 544 -29.83 -27.85 -1.39
CA HIS A 544 -28.38 -27.79 -1.27
C HIS A 544 -27.73 -27.28 -2.56
N ARG A 545 -28.28 -27.62 -3.74
CA ARG A 545 -27.82 -27.09 -5.04
C ARG A 545 -27.84 -25.56 -5.12
N ASP A 546 -28.76 -24.91 -4.41
CA ASP A 546 -28.94 -23.46 -4.45
C ASP A 546 -27.84 -22.72 -3.67
N VAL A 547 -27.29 -23.37 -2.64
CA VAL A 547 -26.51 -22.71 -1.58
C VAL A 547 -25.14 -23.33 -1.32
N HIS A 548 -24.81 -24.43 -2.02
CA HIS A 548 -23.63 -25.27 -1.77
C HIS A 548 -22.33 -24.47 -1.54
N ASN A 549 -21.95 -23.58 -2.47
CA ASN A 549 -20.67 -22.86 -2.36
C ASN A 549 -20.64 -21.87 -1.18
N ILE A 550 -21.81 -21.43 -0.66
CA ILE A 550 -21.90 -20.55 0.51
C ILE A 550 -21.89 -21.34 1.83
N ASN A 551 -22.10 -22.66 1.82
CA ASN A 551 -22.21 -23.48 3.04
C ASN A 551 -20.99 -23.28 3.97
N GLY A 552 -19.78 -23.38 3.43
CA GLY A 552 -18.54 -23.15 4.19
C GLY A 552 -18.47 -21.76 4.82
N LEU A 553 -18.89 -20.72 4.09
CA LEU A 553 -18.97 -19.33 4.59
C LEU A 553 -19.94 -19.21 5.76
N THR A 554 -21.10 -19.89 5.73
CA THR A 554 -22.06 -19.83 6.84
C THR A 554 -21.49 -20.43 8.12
N PHE A 555 -20.76 -21.55 8.01
CA PHE A 555 -20.16 -22.24 9.14
C PHE A 555 -19.04 -21.43 9.79
N VAL A 556 -18.11 -20.92 8.97
CA VAL A 556 -17.01 -20.09 9.48
C VAL A 556 -17.53 -18.77 10.06
N ASN A 557 -18.58 -18.17 9.48
CA ASN A 557 -19.26 -17.02 10.08
C ASN A 557 -19.87 -17.37 11.45
N ALA A 558 -20.49 -18.54 11.62
CA ALA A 558 -21.02 -18.95 12.91
C ALA A 558 -19.92 -19.07 13.98
N THR A 559 -18.77 -19.65 13.63
CA THR A 559 -17.60 -19.75 14.52
C THR A 559 -17.00 -18.36 14.79
N TYR A 560 -16.95 -17.48 13.80
CA TYR A 560 -16.55 -16.09 13.99
C TYR A 560 -17.38 -15.38 15.05
N GLN A 561 -18.72 -15.46 14.93
CA GLN A 561 -19.63 -14.89 15.93
C GLN A 561 -19.43 -15.51 17.32
N ALA A 562 -19.15 -16.81 17.37
CA ALA A 562 -18.88 -17.53 18.61
C ALA A 562 -17.61 -17.05 19.33
N MET A 563 -16.59 -16.68 18.56
CA MET A 563 -15.27 -16.31 19.04
C MET A 563 -15.14 -14.82 19.42
N LEU A 564 -16.06 -13.95 18.96
CA LEU A 564 -16.04 -12.52 19.29
C LEU A 564 -16.05 -12.24 20.80
N GLU A 565 -16.92 -12.93 21.54
CA GLU A 565 -17.10 -12.73 22.97
C GLU A 565 -17.34 -14.08 23.66
N ARG A 566 -16.28 -14.76 24.13
CA ARG A 566 -16.40 -16.06 24.82
C ARG A 566 -16.67 -15.92 26.32
N LYS A 567 -16.42 -14.73 26.86
CA LYS A 567 -16.74 -14.30 28.23
C LYS A 567 -17.37 -12.92 28.16
N LYS A 568 -18.45 -12.71 28.92
CA LYS A 568 -19.19 -11.43 28.91
C LYS A 568 -18.26 -10.25 29.23
N GLY A 569 -18.25 -9.25 28.35
CA GLY A 569 -17.43 -8.04 28.42
C GLY A 569 -16.04 -8.16 27.78
N GLU A 570 -15.65 -9.34 27.28
CA GLU A 570 -14.34 -9.58 26.66
C GLU A 570 -14.50 -9.73 25.15
N LEU A 571 -14.53 -8.59 24.44
CA LEU A 571 -14.60 -8.56 22.98
C LEU A 571 -13.20 -8.59 22.36
N ARG A 572 -12.90 -9.62 21.58
CA ARG A 572 -11.58 -9.83 20.95
C ARG A 572 -11.74 -10.23 19.49
N ARG A 573 -10.73 -9.93 18.67
CA ARG A 573 -10.71 -10.35 17.27
C ARG A 573 -10.64 -11.88 17.20
N PRO A 574 -11.52 -12.54 16.44
CA PRO A 574 -11.37 -13.96 16.20
C PRO A 574 -10.14 -14.28 15.34
N PHE A 575 -9.63 -15.51 15.48
CA PHE A 575 -8.83 -16.17 14.45
C PHE A 575 -9.48 -17.51 14.17
N ILE A 576 -9.88 -17.71 12.92
CA ILE A 576 -10.42 -18.96 12.40
C ILE A 576 -9.73 -19.27 11.09
N LEU A 577 -9.27 -20.51 10.92
CA LEU A 577 -8.87 -21.04 9.62
C LEU A 577 -10.03 -21.82 9.02
N THR A 578 -10.32 -21.63 7.73
CA THR A 578 -11.37 -22.37 6.99
C THR A 578 -10.81 -23.06 5.76
N ARG A 579 -11.33 -24.24 5.42
CA ARG A 579 -11.02 -24.93 4.16
C ARG A 579 -11.92 -24.45 3.04
N SER A 580 -13.23 -24.48 3.29
CA SER A 580 -14.25 -24.03 2.36
C SER A 580 -14.63 -22.57 2.57
N PHE A 581 -14.84 -21.85 1.46
CA PHE A 581 -15.09 -20.41 1.46
C PHE A 581 -15.86 -19.96 0.21
N TYR A 582 -16.39 -18.74 0.29
CA TYR A 582 -17.04 -18.00 -0.78
C TYR A 582 -16.67 -16.51 -0.72
N SER A 583 -17.08 -15.71 -1.70
CA SER A 583 -17.03 -14.23 -1.64
C SER A 583 -17.56 -13.71 -0.31
N GLY A 584 -16.72 -13.02 0.46
CA GLY A 584 -17.05 -12.50 1.80
C GLY A 584 -16.35 -13.20 2.97
N ALA A 585 -15.72 -14.36 2.75
CA ALA A 585 -14.98 -15.09 3.78
C ALA A 585 -13.79 -14.30 4.36
N GLN A 586 -13.22 -13.37 3.60
CA GLN A 586 -12.15 -12.48 4.05
C GLN A 586 -12.50 -11.65 5.29
N ARG A 587 -13.79 -11.44 5.56
CA ARG A 587 -14.28 -10.70 6.72
C ARG A 587 -14.16 -11.48 8.04
N VAL A 588 -13.97 -12.80 7.98
CA VAL A 588 -14.19 -13.68 9.13
C VAL A 588 -13.13 -14.76 9.35
N SER A 589 -12.21 -15.00 8.41
CA SER A 589 -11.24 -16.10 8.52
C SER A 589 -9.95 -15.91 7.73
N ALA A 590 -9.00 -16.81 7.96
CA ALA A 590 -7.92 -17.17 7.04
C ALA A 590 -8.31 -18.43 6.25
N MET A 591 -7.64 -18.71 5.13
CA MET A 591 -7.77 -19.97 4.40
C MET A 591 -6.42 -20.63 4.13
N TRP A 592 -6.47 -21.92 3.79
CA TRP A 592 -5.34 -22.61 3.19
C TRP A 592 -5.77 -23.42 1.97
N THR A 593 -4.82 -23.80 1.12
CA THR A 593 -5.08 -24.50 -0.16
C THR A 593 -5.44 -25.97 -0.02
N GLY A 594 -5.82 -26.44 1.17
CA GLY A 594 -6.15 -27.84 1.44
C GLY A 594 -4.96 -28.80 1.36
N ASP A 595 -5.24 -30.03 0.98
CA ASP A 595 -4.39 -31.20 1.22
C ASP A 595 -3.37 -31.39 0.08
N ASN A 596 -2.38 -30.50 0.04
CA ASN A 596 -1.31 -30.51 -0.95
C ASN A 596 -0.30 -31.67 -0.74
N GLN A 597 0.53 -31.96 -1.74
CA GLN A 597 1.52 -33.05 -1.66
C GLN A 597 2.94 -32.53 -1.40
N ALA A 598 3.78 -33.33 -0.74
CA ALA A 598 5.19 -33.03 -0.48
C ALA A 598 6.08 -33.18 -1.73
N THR A 599 5.79 -32.42 -2.79
CA THR A 599 6.55 -32.38 -4.06
C THR A 599 6.96 -30.95 -4.44
N TRP A 600 7.93 -30.81 -5.35
CA TRP A 600 8.42 -29.51 -5.82
C TRP A 600 7.37 -28.75 -6.63
N GLU A 601 6.53 -29.46 -7.37
CA GLU A 601 5.47 -28.89 -8.19
C GLU A 601 4.35 -28.29 -7.31
N HIS A 602 4.02 -28.94 -6.18
CA HIS A 602 3.10 -28.39 -5.19
C HIS A 602 3.70 -27.20 -4.42
N LEU A 603 5.01 -27.18 -4.23
CA LEU A 603 5.70 -25.97 -3.76
C LEU A 603 5.57 -24.84 -4.79
N ALA A 604 5.80 -25.12 -6.08
CA ALA A 604 5.70 -24.12 -7.14
C ALA A 604 4.27 -23.56 -7.29
N ILE A 605 3.25 -24.42 -7.37
CA ILE A 605 1.85 -24.01 -7.57
C ILE A 605 1.28 -23.21 -6.38
N SER A 606 1.88 -23.32 -5.20
CA SER A 606 1.43 -22.57 -4.02
C SER A 606 1.48 -21.05 -4.23
N LEU A 607 2.44 -20.57 -5.03
CA LEU A 607 2.62 -19.14 -5.32
C LEU A 607 1.45 -18.57 -6.14
N PRO A 608 1.11 -19.09 -7.33
CA PRO A 608 -0.06 -18.63 -8.07
C PRO A 608 -1.36 -18.80 -7.30
N MET A 609 -1.54 -19.88 -6.51
CA MET A 609 -2.74 -20.06 -5.69
C MET A 609 -2.90 -18.96 -4.62
N VAL A 610 -1.82 -18.62 -3.90
CA VAL A 610 -1.84 -17.56 -2.87
C VAL A 610 -2.04 -16.18 -3.52
N LEU A 611 -1.36 -15.91 -4.64
CA LEU A 611 -1.54 -14.66 -5.39
C LEU A 611 -2.97 -14.51 -5.92
N ASN A 612 -3.55 -15.58 -6.46
CA ASN A 612 -4.91 -15.59 -7.00
C ASN A 612 -5.95 -15.31 -5.92
N ASN A 613 -5.83 -15.93 -4.74
CA ASN A 613 -6.70 -15.62 -3.60
C ASN A 613 -6.56 -14.15 -3.17
N GLY A 614 -5.34 -13.62 -3.18
CA GLY A 614 -5.07 -12.21 -2.88
C GLY A 614 -5.83 -11.24 -3.79
N ILE A 615 -5.66 -11.38 -5.11
CA ILE A 615 -6.36 -10.51 -6.09
C ILE A 615 -7.87 -10.77 -6.12
N SER A 616 -8.32 -11.95 -5.69
CA SER A 616 -9.75 -12.27 -5.57
C SER A 616 -10.41 -11.69 -4.31
N GLY A 617 -9.68 -10.87 -3.54
CA GLY A 617 -10.19 -10.22 -2.34
C GLY A 617 -10.13 -11.06 -1.07
N TYR A 618 -9.48 -12.23 -1.09
CA TYR A 618 -9.25 -13.07 0.10
C TYR A 618 -7.76 -13.31 0.38
N PRO A 619 -6.99 -12.27 0.77
CA PRO A 619 -5.54 -12.33 0.82
C PRO A 619 -4.96 -13.04 2.03
N PHE A 620 -5.73 -13.44 3.05
CA PHE A 620 -5.20 -14.19 4.19
C PHE A 620 -5.11 -15.69 3.89
N ALA A 621 -4.23 -16.02 2.94
CA ALA A 621 -4.08 -17.33 2.32
C ALA A 621 -2.69 -17.94 2.55
N GLY A 622 -2.59 -19.28 2.45
CA GLY A 622 -1.33 -20.01 2.52
C GLY A 622 -1.46 -21.47 2.09
N ALA A 623 -0.34 -22.17 1.95
CA ALA A 623 -0.29 -23.61 1.69
C ALA A 623 0.47 -24.32 2.81
N ASP A 624 0.20 -25.60 3.04
CA ASP A 624 0.85 -26.35 4.10
C ASP A 624 2.33 -26.57 3.80
N VAL A 625 3.17 -26.01 4.67
CA VAL A 625 4.63 -26.02 4.50
C VAL A 625 5.18 -27.43 4.69
N GLY A 626 5.87 -27.91 3.67
CA GLY A 626 6.41 -29.25 3.53
C GLY A 626 5.46 -30.27 2.89
N GLY A 627 4.24 -29.85 2.51
CA GLY A 627 3.23 -30.67 1.83
C GLY A 627 2.51 -31.66 2.74
N PHE A 628 1.18 -31.63 2.76
CA PHE A 628 0.36 -32.45 3.65
C PHE A 628 0.62 -33.95 3.44
N PHE A 629 0.50 -34.46 2.21
CA PHE A 629 0.79 -35.85 1.88
C PHE A 629 2.29 -36.12 1.65
N HIS A 630 2.70 -37.36 1.91
CA HIS A 630 4.06 -37.88 1.70
C HIS A 630 5.15 -37.22 2.59
N ASN A 631 6.42 -37.57 2.37
CA ASN A 631 7.54 -37.08 3.16
C ASN A 631 8.50 -36.26 2.28
N PRO A 632 8.67 -34.95 2.52
CA PRO A 632 9.56 -34.12 1.71
C PRO A 632 11.04 -34.49 1.93
N SER A 633 11.88 -34.28 0.92
CA SER A 633 13.33 -34.25 1.11
C SER A 633 13.73 -33.10 2.05
N LYS A 634 14.93 -33.15 2.63
CA LYS A 634 15.41 -32.06 3.51
C LYS A 634 15.54 -30.74 2.76
N GLU A 635 15.94 -30.82 1.49
CA GLU A 635 16.04 -29.66 0.60
C GLU A 635 14.67 -29.08 0.30
N LEU A 636 13.71 -29.91 -0.14
CA LEU A 636 12.34 -29.48 -0.40
C LEU A 636 11.71 -28.85 0.84
N LEU A 637 11.84 -29.47 2.01
CA LEU A 637 11.32 -28.90 3.25
C LEU A 637 11.96 -27.53 3.56
N THR A 638 13.27 -27.39 3.35
CA THR A 638 14.00 -26.13 3.56
C THR A 638 13.52 -25.04 2.60
N ARG A 639 13.41 -25.36 1.31
CA ARG A 639 12.86 -24.45 0.30
C ARG A 639 11.40 -24.10 0.57
N TRP A 640 10.62 -25.03 1.11
CA TRP A 640 9.24 -24.74 1.50
C TRP A 640 9.16 -23.77 2.67
N TYR A 641 10.01 -23.88 3.69
CA TYR A 641 10.06 -22.85 4.74
C TYR A 641 10.47 -21.49 4.20
N GLN A 642 11.42 -21.47 3.25
CA GLN A 642 11.87 -20.26 2.56
C GLN A 642 10.78 -19.61 1.69
N THR A 643 9.89 -20.40 1.10
CA THR A 643 8.69 -19.90 0.39
C THR A 643 7.59 -19.51 1.37
N GLY A 644 7.32 -20.35 2.37
CA GLY A 644 6.19 -20.23 3.28
C GLY A 644 6.23 -19.01 4.18
N ILE A 645 7.42 -18.48 4.47
CA ILE A 645 7.56 -17.19 5.17
C ILE A 645 6.94 -16.01 4.40
N TRP A 646 6.65 -16.20 3.10
CA TRP A 646 5.98 -15.25 2.22
C TRP A 646 4.50 -15.53 1.99
N TYR A 647 3.94 -16.56 2.64
CA TYR A 647 2.49 -16.71 2.70
C TYR A 647 1.91 -15.75 3.73
N PRO A 648 0.82 -15.03 3.44
CA PRO A 648 0.06 -14.31 4.46
C PRO A 648 -0.31 -15.19 5.66
N PHE A 649 -0.76 -16.43 5.41
CA PHE A 649 -0.95 -17.47 6.42
C PHE A 649 0.19 -18.51 6.35
N PHE A 650 1.02 -18.61 7.41
CA PHE A 650 2.23 -19.42 7.41
C PHE A 650 2.14 -20.60 8.41
N ARG A 651 1.74 -21.77 7.91
CA ARG A 651 1.59 -23.02 8.69
C ARG A 651 2.40 -24.18 8.10
N ALA A 652 3.11 -24.91 8.94
CA ALA A 652 3.58 -26.26 8.62
C ALA A 652 2.54 -27.27 9.13
N HIS A 653 2.10 -28.18 8.27
CA HIS A 653 1.14 -29.23 8.59
C HIS A 653 1.45 -30.49 7.78
N ALA A 654 1.03 -31.67 8.26
CA ALA A 654 1.40 -32.96 7.71
C ALA A 654 0.33 -34.03 8.02
N HIS A 655 0.07 -34.93 7.06
CA HIS A 655 -0.86 -36.05 7.16
C HIS A 655 -0.42 -37.09 8.21
N ILE A 656 -1.36 -37.92 8.69
CA ILE A 656 -1.16 -38.89 9.78
C ILE A 656 -0.02 -39.88 9.52
N ASP A 657 0.11 -40.36 8.29
CA ASP A 657 1.12 -41.36 7.90
C ASP A 657 2.53 -40.79 7.71
N THR A 658 2.70 -39.47 7.84
CA THR A 658 3.98 -38.81 7.64
C THR A 658 4.87 -38.90 8.88
N ARG A 659 6.19 -38.92 8.65
CA ARG A 659 7.17 -38.82 9.73
C ARG A 659 7.03 -37.46 10.42
N ARG A 660 7.38 -37.42 11.71
CA ARG A 660 7.59 -36.16 12.44
C ARG A 660 8.62 -35.32 11.70
N ARG A 661 8.28 -34.05 11.48
CA ARG A 661 9.10 -33.11 10.70
C ARG A 661 9.06 -31.68 11.27
N GLU A 662 8.89 -31.57 12.58
CA GLU A 662 9.17 -30.32 13.28
C GLU A 662 10.59 -29.84 12.91
N PRO A 663 10.80 -28.54 12.68
CA PRO A 663 12.02 -28.04 12.03
C PRO A 663 13.30 -28.34 12.83
N TYR A 664 13.19 -28.53 14.15
CA TYR A 664 14.32 -28.90 15.00
C TYR A 664 14.81 -30.35 14.85
N LEU A 665 13.99 -31.24 14.27
CA LEU A 665 14.35 -32.64 13.98
C LEU A 665 15.25 -32.76 12.76
N ILE A 666 15.30 -31.72 11.91
CA ILE A 666 16.10 -31.72 10.70
C ILE A 666 17.58 -31.53 11.07
N ALA A 667 18.46 -32.26 10.41
CA ALA A 667 19.91 -32.16 10.65
C ALA A 667 20.47 -30.84 10.08
N GLU A 668 21.60 -30.39 10.62
CA GLU A 668 22.37 -29.30 10.02
C GLU A 668 22.86 -29.67 8.59
N PRO A 669 23.03 -28.70 7.69
CA PRO A 669 22.83 -27.24 7.87
C PRO A 669 21.38 -26.77 7.74
N PHE A 670 20.46 -27.65 7.33
CA PHE A 670 19.08 -27.29 6.99
C PHE A 670 18.30 -26.67 8.16
N ARG A 671 18.49 -27.16 9.39
CA ARG A 671 17.85 -26.58 10.58
C ARG A 671 18.21 -25.11 10.77
N SER A 672 19.48 -24.75 10.67
CA SER A 672 19.93 -23.36 10.78
C SER A 672 19.36 -22.47 9.67
N ILE A 673 19.21 -23.02 8.46
CA ILE A 673 18.63 -22.30 7.32
C ILE A 673 17.12 -22.06 7.54
N ILE A 674 16.37 -23.09 7.93
CA ILE A 674 14.95 -22.98 8.28
C ILE A 674 14.75 -21.97 9.41
N THR A 675 15.57 -22.05 10.46
CA THR A 675 15.52 -21.12 11.60
C THR A 675 15.73 -19.68 11.15
N GLN A 676 16.65 -19.43 10.21
CA GLN A 676 16.89 -18.09 9.66
C GLN A 676 15.71 -17.59 8.80
N ALA A 677 15.10 -18.46 7.98
CA ALA A 677 13.90 -18.12 7.23
C ALA A 677 12.75 -17.72 8.15
N ILE A 678 12.49 -18.51 9.21
CA ILE A 678 11.46 -18.17 10.20
C ILE A 678 11.83 -16.85 10.90
N ARG A 679 13.07 -16.64 11.33
CA ARG A 679 13.48 -15.36 11.94
C ARG A 679 13.29 -14.16 11.02
N LEU A 680 13.47 -14.32 9.69
CA LEU A 680 13.17 -13.27 8.72
C LEU A 680 11.67 -12.93 8.70
N ARG A 681 10.77 -13.93 8.76
CA ARG A 681 9.32 -13.68 8.95
C ARG A 681 9.06 -12.84 10.19
N TYR A 682 9.61 -13.23 11.33
CA TYR A 682 9.43 -12.50 12.60
C TYR A 682 9.96 -11.07 12.53
N GLN A 683 11.14 -10.89 11.92
CA GLN A 683 11.73 -9.57 11.71
C GLN A 683 10.80 -8.66 10.89
N LEU A 684 10.15 -9.21 9.86
CA LEU A 684 9.26 -8.48 8.96
C LEU A 684 7.79 -8.41 9.42
N LEU A 685 7.43 -8.92 10.59
CA LEU A 685 6.04 -8.82 11.10
C LEU A 685 5.46 -7.40 11.07
N PRO A 686 6.23 -6.31 11.34
CA PRO A 686 5.72 -4.95 11.14
C PRO A 686 5.26 -4.63 9.71
N ALA A 687 6.02 -5.09 8.71
CA ALA A 687 5.68 -4.93 7.30
C ALA A 687 4.43 -5.76 6.94
N TRP A 688 4.38 -7.02 7.37
CA TRP A 688 3.20 -7.88 7.20
C TRP A 688 1.96 -7.24 7.82
N TYR A 689 2.03 -6.84 9.08
CA TYR A 689 0.88 -6.30 9.79
C TYR A 689 0.38 -4.98 9.17
N THR A 690 1.30 -4.17 8.63
CA THR A 690 0.93 -2.97 7.85
C THR A 690 0.21 -3.33 6.54
N ALA A 691 0.67 -4.36 5.83
CA ALA A 691 -0.01 -4.86 4.62
C ALA A 691 -1.39 -5.46 4.94
N PHE A 692 -1.55 -6.16 6.07
CA PHE A 692 -2.86 -6.62 6.55
C PHE A 692 -3.78 -5.44 6.91
N HIS A 693 -3.24 -4.35 7.49
CA HIS A 693 -4.01 -3.14 7.72
C HIS A 693 -4.50 -2.52 6.41
N GLU A 694 -3.65 -2.38 5.38
CA GLU A 694 -4.05 -1.94 4.05
C GLU A 694 -5.20 -2.79 3.49
N ALA A 695 -5.04 -4.12 3.52
CA ALA A 695 -6.08 -5.06 3.10
C ALA A 695 -7.41 -4.87 3.87
N SER A 696 -7.34 -4.48 5.14
CA SER A 696 -8.52 -4.28 6.00
C SER A 696 -9.26 -2.96 5.79
N VAL A 697 -8.63 -1.99 5.12
CA VAL A 697 -9.23 -0.66 4.90
C VAL A 697 -9.59 -0.40 3.44
N ASN A 698 -8.93 -1.06 2.49
CA ASN A 698 -9.17 -0.82 1.07
C ASN A 698 -9.10 -2.09 0.18
N GLY A 699 -8.98 -3.28 0.76
CA GLY A 699 -9.04 -4.54 0.01
C GLY A 699 -7.78 -4.89 -0.78
N THR A 700 -6.70 -4.12 -0.64
CA THR A 700 -5.44 -4.38 -1.36
C THR A 700 -4.87 -5.76 -0.99
N PRO A 701 -4.37 -6.55 -1.97
CA PRO A 701 -3.68 -7.81 -1.68
C PRO A 701 -2.43 -7.61 -0.81
N ILE A 702 -2.20 -8.55 0.11
CA ILE A 702 -1.08 -8.52 1.06
C ILE A 702 0.23 -8.85 0.34
N VAL A 703 0.24 -9.94 -0.42
CA VAL A 703 1.26 -10.21 -1.43
C VAL A 703 0.69 -9.91 -2.81
N ARG A 704 1.48 -9.26 -3.66
CA ARG A 704 0.99 -8.65 -4.90
C ARG A 704 1.71 -9.25 -6.12
N PRO A 705 0.97 -9.64 -7.18
CA PRO A 705 1.57 -10.05 -8.44
C PRO A 705 2.12 -8.85 -9.21
N GLN A 706 2.93 -9.13 -10.24
CA GLN A 706 3.59 -8.10 -11.04
C GLN A 706 2.61 -7.10 -11.66
N PHE A 707 1.54 -7.57 -12.32
CA PHE A 707 0.57 -6.69 -12.96
C PHE A 707 -0.16 -5.73 -11.99
N TYR A 708 -0.24 -6.11 -10.70
CA TYR A 708 -0.88 -5.26 -9.69
C TYR A 708 0.03 -4.09 -9.33
N VAL A 709 1.34 -4.33 -9.20
CA VAL A 709 2.33 -3.29 -8.85
C VAL A 709 2.68 -2.45 -10.08
N HIS A 710 2.82 -3.08 -11.24
CA HIS A 710 3.24 -2.49 -12.50
C HIS A 710 2.19 -2.71 -13.62
N PRO A 711 1.01 -2.06 -13.55
CA PRO A 711 -0.08 -2.26 -14.53
C PRO A 711 0.26 -1.78 -15.95
N SER A 712 1.33 -1.00 -16.11
CA SER A 712 1.82 -0.51 -17.40
C SER A 712 2.79 -1.47 -18.10
N ASP A 713 3.25 -2.53 -17.42
CA ASP A 713 4.21 -3.50 -17.92
C ASP A 713 3.54 -4.81 -18.37
N GLU A 714 3.26 -4.91 -19.67
CA GLU A 714 2.60 -6.09 -20.25
C GLU A 714 3.40 -7.39 -20.11
N ALA A 715 4.73 -7.31 -20.08
CA ALA A 715 5.59 -8.49 -19.96
C ALA A 715 5.49 -9.15 -18.57
N GLY A 716 5.05 -8.40 -17.56
CA GLY A 716 4.82 -8.90 -16.21
C GLY A 716 3.47 -9.60 -16.00
N PHE A 717 2.52 -9.55 -16.94
CA PHE A 717 1.14 -9.99 -16.69
C PHE A 717 0.97 -11.48 -16.39
N THR A 718 1.82 -12.32 -16.96
CA THR A 718 1.76 -13.78 -16.75
C THR A 718 2.76 -14.27 -15.70
N ILE A 719 3.44 -13.35 -15.00
CA ILE A 719 4.43 -13.72 -13.99
C ILE A 719 3.73 -13.97 -12.65
N ASP A 720 3.79 -15.22 -12.20
CA ASP A 720 3.17 -15.71 -10.96
C ASP A 720 4.16 -16.45 -10.04
N ASP A 721 5.45 -16.48 -10.40
CA ASP A 721 6.54 -17.12 -9.65
C ASP A 721 7.36 -16.14 -8.79
N GLN A 722 6.97 -14.86 -8.76
CA GLN A 722 7.55 -13.82 -7.91
C GLN A 722 6.47 -12.85 -7.41
N LEU A 723 6.68 -12.31 -6.22
CA LEU A 723 5.68 -11.51 -5.51
C LEU A 723 6.28 -10.30 -4.82
N TYR A 724 5.46 -9.27 -4.61
CA TYR A 724 5.79 -8.14 -3.73
C TYR A 724 5.09 -8.27 -2.38
N LEU A 725 5.75 -7.83 -1.31
CA LEU A 725 5.13 -7.71 0.01
C LEU A 725 4.57 -6.29 0.21
N GLY A 726 3.24 -6.17 0.25
CA GLY A 726 2.54 -4.92 0.57
C GLY A 726 3.06 -3.72 -0.24
N SER A 727 3.16 -2.58 0.44
CA SER A 727 3.71 -1.32 -0.08
C SER A 727 5.22 -1.17 0.17
N THR A 728 5.93 -2.25 0.54
CA THR A 728 7.32 -2.15 1.04
C THR A 728 8.39 -2.16 -0.04
N GLY A 729 8.01 -2.40 -1.31
CA GLY A 729 8.95 -2.57 -2.41
C GLY A 729 9.81 -3.84 -2.31
N ILE A 730 9.50 -4.77 -1.39
CA ILE A 730 10.22 -6.05 -1.30
C ILE A 730 9.68 -6.96 -2.39
N LEU A 731 10.54 -7.31 -3.35
CA LEU A 731 10.28 -8.29 -4.40
C LEU A 731 10.97 -9.62 -4.06
N VAL A 732 10.24 -10.72 -4.12
CA VAL A 732 10.73 -12.05 -3.74
C VAL A 732 10.52 -13.03 -4.87
N LYS A 733 11.53 -13.85 -5.13
CA LYS A 733 11.43 -15.01 -6.04
C LYS A 733 11.94 -16.27 -5.34
N PRO A 734 11.06 -17.03 -4.67
CA PRO A 734 11.46 -18.27 -4.00
C PRO A 734 12.01 -19.31 -4.98
N VAL A 735 12.92 -20.17 -4.51
CA VAL A 735 13.43 -21.30 -5.31
C VAL A 735 12.48 -22.48 -5.11
N VAL A 736 11.82 -22.87 -6.20
CA VAL A 736 10.78 -23.92 -6.20
C VAL A 736 11.13 -25.11 -7.10
N SER A 737 12.42 -25.28 -7.40
CA SER A 737 12.95 -26.39 -8.20
C SER A 737 14.14 -27.04 -7.50
N GLU A 738 14.25 -28.36 -7.66
CA GLU A 738 15.32 -29.16 -7.05
C GLU A 738 16.70 -28.80 -7.60
N ASP A 739 17.75 -28.99 -6.79
CA ASP A 739 19.16 -28.84 -7.17
C ASP A 739 19.53 -27.47 -7.79
N THR A 740 18.73 -26.44 -7.48
CA THR A 740 18.86 -25.10 -8.07
C THR A 740 19.56 -24.12 -7.12
N ASN A 741 20.58 -23.42 -7.65
CA ASN A 741 21.43 -22.49 -6.89
C ASN A 741 21.35 -21.03 -7.39
N THR A 742 20.44 -20.73 -8.33
CA THR A 742 20.22 -19.40 -8.90
C THR A 742 18.74 -19.22 -9.25
N ALA A 743 18.24 -17.99 -9.27
CA ALA A 743 16.90 -17.69 -9.78
C ALA A 743 16.94 -16.53 -10.78
N GLU A 744 16.06 -16.55 -11.78
CA GLU A 744 15.88 -15.45 -12.73
C GLU A 744 14.79 -14.49 -12.26
N VAL A 745 15.18 -13.38 -11.64
CA VAL A 745 14.24 -12.35 -11.15
C VAL A 745 13.95 -11.35 -12.26
N TYR A 746 12.68 -11.15 -12.57
CA TYR A 746 12.24 -10.14 -13.53
C TYR A 746 12.03 -8.78 -12.86
N LEU A 747 12.57 -7.70 -13.45
CA LEU A 747 12.38 -6.32 -13.02
C LEU A 747 11.55 -5.58 -14.07
N ALA A 748 10.37 -5.09 -13.68
CA ALA A 748 9.41 -4.46 -14.57
C ALA A 748 9.82 -3.03 -14.95
N ASP A 749 10.43 -2.32 -14.00
CA ASP A 749 10.80 -0.92 -14.13
C ASP A 749 12.31 -0.72 -14.09
N ASP A 750 12.68 0.55 -14.22
CA ASP A 750 14.06 0.95 -14.40
C ASP A 750 14.71 1.29 -13.04
N GLU A 751 13.96 1.26 -11.95
CA GLU A 751 14.46 1.57 -10.60
C GLU A 751 15.62 0.65 -10.18
N LYS A 752 16.40 1.07 -9.18
CA LYS A 752 17.41 0.20 -8.58
C LYS A 752 16.75 -0.78 -7.62
N TYR A 753 17.16 -2.04 -7.69
CA TYR A 753 16.78 -3.09 -6.76
C TYR A 753 18.02 -3.56 -6.01
N TYR A 754 17.92 -3.71 -4.70
CA TYR A 754 19.03 -4.04 -3.83
C TYR A 754 18.76 -5.39 -3.16
N ASP A 755 19.70 -6.34 -3.22
CA ASP A 755 19.59 -7.57 -2.44
C ASP A 755 19.41 -7.25 -0.95
N TYR A 756 18.41 -7.85 -0.31
CA TYR A 756 18.04 -7.56 1.08
C TYR A 756 19.17 -7.85 2.08
N PHE A 757 20.05 -8.81 1.77
CA PHE A 757 21.05 -9.31 2.70
C PHE A 757 22.42 -8.64 2.51
N ASP A 758 22.82 -8.40 1.25
CA ASP A 758 24.16 -7.92 0.91
C ASP A 758 24.18 -6.60 0.12
N TYR A 759 23.01 -6.06 -0.23
CA TYR A 759 22.82 -4.81 -0.97
C TYR A 759 23.43 -4.80 -2.38
N THR A 760 23.69 -5.95 -2.99
CA THR A 760 24.04 -6.07 -4.41
C THR A 760 22.98 -5.39 -5.28
N VAL A 761 23.42 -4.55 -6.22
CA VAL A 761 22.53 -3.73 -7.05
C VAL A 761 22.16 -4.45 -8.34
N TYR A 762 20.86 -4.53 -8.62
CA TYR A 762 20.25 -5.00 -9.85
C TYR A 762 19.42 -3.87 -10.48
N GLN A 763 19.44 -3.74 -11.80
CA GLN A 763 18.72 -2.67 -12.49
C GLN A 763 18.51 -2.97 -13.98
N GLY A 764 17.35 -2.57 -14.49
CA GLY A 764 17.04 -2.47 -15.91
C GLY A 764 15.63 -2.97 -16.24
N ALA A 765 14.79 -2.09 -16.78
CA ALA A 765 13.41 -2.39 -17.09
C ALA A 765 13.26 -3.53 -18.11
N GLY A 766 12.30 -4.41 -17.85
CA GLY A 766 11.95 -5.52 -18.74
C GLY A 766 12.98 -6.66 -18.79
N LYS A 767 13.94 -6.70 -17.86
CA LYS A 767 15.03 -7.68 -17.87
C LYS A 767 14.86 -8.74 -16.80
N LYS A 768 15.32 -9.95 -17.12
CA LYS A 768 15.56 -11.01 -16.15
C LYS A 768 17.00 -10.96 -15.66
N HIS A 769 17.19 -10.99 -14.36
CA HIS A 769 18.49 -10.98 -13.69
C HIS A 769 18.74 -12.31 -13.00
N VAL A 770 19.89 -12.92 -13.25
CA VAL A 770 20.32 -14.13 -12.56
C VAL A 770 20.84 -13.76 -11.17
N VAL A 771 20.10 -14.15 -10.14
CA VAL A 771 20.42 -13.89 -8.73
C VAL A 771 20.93 -15.18 -8.08
N PRO A 772 22.08 -15.18 -7.38
CA PRO A 772 22.55 -16.33 -6.61
C PRO A 772 21.54 -16.74 -5.54
N ALA A 773 21.21 -18.02 -5.50
CA ALA A 773 20.22 -18.60 -4.60
C ALA A 773 20.65 -20.00 -4.11
N PRO A 774 21.85 -20.16 -3.50
CA PRO A 774 22.22 -21.43 -2.85
C PRO A 774 21.19 -21.82 -1.77
N ILE A 775 21.28 -23.04 -1.22
CA ILE A 775 20.27 -23.57 -0.29
C ILE A 775 20.00 -22.65 0.92
N GLU A 776 21.01 -21.90 1.38
CA GLU A 776 20.90 -20.95 2.48
C GLU A 776 20.32 -19.57 2.11
N LYS A 777 20.12 -19.25 0.82
CA LYS A 777 19.69 -17.94 0.34
C LYS A 777 18.40 -18.03 -0.50
N VAL A 778 17.53 -17.05 -0.30
CA VAL A 778 16.35 -16.77 -1.13
C VAL A 778 16.57 -15.42 -1.81
N PRO A 779 16.30 -15.29 -3.12
CA PRO A 779 16.23 -14.00 -3.79
C PRO A 779 15.17 -13.09 -3.16
N VAL A 780 15.63 -12.07 -2.44
CA VAL A 780 14.81 -11.02 -1.82
C VAL A 780 15.45 -9.70 -2.21
N LEU A 781 14.76 -8.91 -3.02
CA LEU A 781 15.22 -7.61 -3.50
C LEU A 781 14.36 -6.50 -2.89
N MET A 782 14.95 -5.35 -2.63
CA MET A 782 14.28 -4.14 -2.18
C MET A 782 14.33 -3.12 -3.31
N GLN A 783 13.18 -2.67 -3.80
CA GLN A 783 13.05 -1.61 -4.78
C GLN A 783 13.39 -0.25 -4.14
N GLY A 784 14.12 0.60 -4.87
CA GLY A 784 14.34 2.01 -4.50
C GLY A 784 13.03 2.78 -4.37
N GLY A 785 12.96 3.73 -3.44
CA GLY A 785 11.77 4.54 -3.19
C GLY A 785 10.94 4.11 -1.98
N HIS A 786 11.38 3.09 -1.23
CA HIS A 786 10.59 2.50 -0.15
C HIS A 786 11.26 2.57 1.23
N ILE A 787 10.44 2.69 2.28
CA ILE A 787 10.86 2.59 3.68
C ILE A 787 10.23 1.37 4.34
N ILE A 788 11.05 0.45 4.83
CA ILE A 788 10.65 -0.85 5.36
C ILE A 788 10.80 -0.87 6.88
N PRO A 789 9.71 -0.96 7.66
CA PRO A 789 9.79 -1.17 9.10
C PRO A 789 10.03 -2.64 9.43
N ARG A 790 10.93 -2.91 10.39
CA ARG A 790 11.20 -4.28 10.88
C ARG A 790 11.62 -4.28 12.35
N LYS A 791 11.66 -5.44 12.99
CA LYS A 791 12.17 -5.62 14.37
C LYS A 791 13.36 -6.57 14.36
N ASP A 792 14.55 -6.07 14.71
CA ASP A 792 15.80 -6.84 14.59
C ASP A 792 16.09 -7.77 15.79
N ARG A 793 15.32 -7.66 16.88
CA ARG A 793 15.52 -8.45 18.11
C ARG A 793 14.76 -9.77 18.02
N PRO A 794 15.44 -10.93 17.95
CA PRO A 794 14.75 -12.22 17.89
C PRO A 794 14.11 -12.53 19.26
N ARG A 795 12.83 -12.91 19.23
CA ARG A 795 12.07 -13.41 20.39
C ARG A 795 11.50 -14.79 20.07
N ARG A 796 10.83 -15.41 21.05
CA ARG A 796 10.26 -16.77 20.92
C ARG A 796 8.89 -16.81 20.23
N SER A 797 8.16 -15.69 20.28
CA SER A 797 6.83 -15.48 19.71
C SER A 797 6.64 -14.00 19.36
N SER A 798 5.62 -13.68 18.57
CA SER A 798 5.31 -12.29 18.18
C SER A 798 4.81 -11.46 19.36
N GLY A 799 4.12 -12.09 20.32
CA GLY A 799 3.66 -11.47 21.56
C GLY A 799 4.80 -10.86 22.37
N LEU A 800 5.90 -11.60 22.50
CA LEU A 800 7.13 -11.13 23.16
C LEU A 800 7.87 -10.03 22.38
N MET A 801 7.52 -9.78 21.11
CA MET A 801 8.07 -8.69 20.31
C MET A 801 7.27 -7.39 20.43
N LYS A 802 6.06 -7.41 21.03
CA LYS A 802 5.11 -6.29 21.03
C LYS A 802 5.76 -4.95 21.40
N TYR A 803 6.60 -4.95 22.44
CA TYR A 803 7.26 -3.75 22.96
C TYR A 803 8.73 -3.58 22.54
N ASP A 804 9.24 -4.42 21.64
CA ASP A 804 10.57 -4.23 21.07
C ASP A 804 10.63 -3.00 20.14
N PRO A 805 11.79 -2.31 20.08
CA PRO A 805 11.99 -1.19 19.18
C PRO A 805 12.05 -1.62 17.71
N TYR A 806 11.93 -0.63 16.82
CA TYR A 806 11.92 -0.83 15.38
C TYR A 806 13.25 -0.42 14.74
N THR A 807 13.56 -1.07 13.62
CA THR A 807 14.54 -0.66 12.63
C THR A 807 13.80 -0.16 11.39
N LEU A 808 14.20 0.99 10.84
CA LEU A 808 13.72 1.47 9.55
C LEU A 808 14.80 1.27 8.49
N VAL A 809 14.48 0.59 7.39
CA VAL A 809 15.36 0.47 6.22
C VAL A 809 14.84 1.43 5.15
N VAL A 810 15.60 2.48 4.86
CA VAL A 810 15.29 3.52 3.88
C VAL A 810 16.05 3.19 2.60
N VAL A 811 15.32 2.80 1.55
CA VAL A 811 15.88 2.39 0.26
C VAL A 811 15.62 3.52 -0.73
N LEU A 812 16.67 4.25 -1.10
CA LEU A 812 16.51 5.45 -1.92
C LEU A 812 16.27 5.10 -3.40
N ASP A 813 15.34 5.81 -4.02
CA ASP A 813 15.13 5.76 -5.47
C ASP A 813 16.24 6.53 -6.22
N ARG A 814 16.16 6.54 -7.55
CA ARG A 814 17.02 7.35 -8.44
C ARG A 814 17.04 8.85 -8.11
N ASN A 815 16.02 9.37 -7.44
CA ASN A 815 15.90 10.77 -7.04
C ASN A 815 16.36 11.05 -5.60
N GLY A 816 16.86 10.03 -4.89
CA GLY A 816 17.28 10.14 -3.49
C GLY A 816 16.10 10.25 -2.52
N GLN A 817 14.93 9.70 -2.88
CA GLN A 817 13.68 9.77 -2.12
C GLN A 817 13.21 8.37 -1.68
N ALA A 818 12.40 8.32 -0.63
CA ALA A 818 11.70 7.10 -0.22
C ALA A 818 10.43 7.41 0.60
N ASP A 819 9.42 6.55 0.52
CA ASP A 819 8.18 6.63 1.30
C ASP A 819 7.83 5.26 1.90
N GLY A 820 7.15 5.25 3.04
CA GLY A 820 6.63 4.01 3.62
C GLY A 820 5.79 4.28 4.86
N THR A 821 5.02 3.27 5.26
CA THR A 821 4.11 3.38 6.41
C THR A 821 4.37 2.28 7.44
N LEU A 822 3.90 2.52 8.66
CA LEU A 822 3.88 1.54 9.74
C LEU A 822 2.57 1.66 10.52
N TYR A 823 1.80 0.58 10.54
CA TYR A 823 0.61 0.45 11.37
C TYR A 823 0.87 -0.42 12.60
N VAL A 824 0.42 0.02 13.78
CA VAL A 824 0.56 -0.72 15.04
C VAL A 824 -0.65 -0.48 15.94
N ASP A 825 -1.30 -1.53 16.42
CA ASP A 825 -2.32 -1.49 17.47
C ASP A 825 -2.01 -2.53 18.56
N ASP A 826 -2.98 -2.87 19.41
CA ASP A 826 -2.77 -3.88 20.45
C ASP A 826 -2.62 -5.32 19.93
N GLY A 827 -2.90 -5.57 18.64
CA GLY A 827 -2.83 -6.88 18.00
C GLY A 827 -3.96 -7.84 18.33
N GLU A 828 -4.96 -7.44 19.12
CA GLU A 828 -5.88 -8.37 19.78
C GLU A 828 -7.34 -7.92 19.84
N THR A 829 -7.62 -6.65 20.13
CA THR A 829 -8.99 -6.16 20.36
C THR A 829 -9.51 -5.35 19.18
N PHE A 830 -10.75 -4.86 19.28
CA PHE A 830 -11.33 -3.92 18.32
C PHE A 830 -11.11 -2.44 18.70
N ASP A 831 -10.22 -2.15 19.66
CA ASP A 831 -9.94 -0.77 20.09
C ASP A 831 -9.40 0.12 18.97
N TYR A 832 -8.80 -0.47 17.93
CA TYR A 832 -8.37 0.23 16.74
C TYR A 832 -9.53 0.98 16.04
N GLN A 833 -10.74 0.42 16.04
CA GLN A 833 -11.94 1.07 15.47
C GLN A 833 -12.32 2.36 16.24
N ARG A 834 -11.82 2.50 17.47
CA ARG A 834 -12.02 3.66 18.35
C ARG A 834 -10.75 4.51 18.48
N GLY A 835 -9.82 4.39 17.54
CA GLY A 835 -8.57 5.17 17.51
C GLY A 835 -7.44 4.59 18.37
N GLY A 836 -7.57 3.39 18.93
CA GLY A 836 -6.57 2.71 19.77
C GLY A 836 -5.40 2.12 18.96
N TYR A 837 -4.75 2.93 18.13
CA TYR A 837 -3.64 2.51 17.26
C TYR A 837 -2.68 3.68 16.96
N LEU A 838 -1.57 3.37 16.30
CA LEU A 838 -0.60 4.30 15.73
C LEU A 838 -0.45 3.99 14.24
N HIS A 839 -0.44 5.01 13.39
CA HIS A 839 -0.19 4.85 11.97
C HIS A 839 0.78 5.94 11.51
N ARG A 840 2.01 5.54 11.22
CA ARG A 840 3.10 6.45 10.86
C ARG A 840 3.32 6.43 9.35
N ARG A 841 3.48 7.60 8.76
CA ARG A 841 4.12 7.77 7.46
C ARG A 841 5.56 8.20 7.68
N PHE A 842 6.48 7.59 6.95
CA PHE A 842 7.87 7.97 6.89
C PHE A 842 8.16 8.47 5.48
N GLN A 843 8.85 9.60 5.37
CA GLN A 843 9.26 10.14 4.07
C GLN A 843 10.71 10.60 4.14
N PHE A 844 11.50 10.17 3.17
CA PHE A 844 12.86 10.64 2.97
C PHE A 844 12.91 11.52 1.73
N GLN A 845 13.27 12.79 1.90
CA GLN A 845 13.46 13.75 0.81
C GLN A 845 14.50 14.80 1.23
N ASP A 846 15.31 15.28 0.30
CA ASP A 846 16.31 16.33 0.54
C ASP A 846 17.28 16.02 1.70
N SER A 847 17.70 14.74 1.84
CA SER A 847 18.49 14.25 2.98
C SER A 847 17.82 14.43 4.34
N VAL A 848 16.49 14.37 4.39
CA VAL A 848 15.69 14.46 5.62
C VAL A 848 14.74 13.28 5.69
N LEU A 849 14.87 12.45 6.73
CA LEU A 849 13.83 11.50 7.10
C LEU A 849 12.84 12.19 8.02
N SER A 850 11.57 12.24 7.62
CA SER A 850 10.46 12.74 8.42
C SER A 850 9.55 11.60 8.84
N SER A 851 8.91 11.74 10.01
CA SER A 851 7.82 10.87 10.44
C SER A 851 6.60 11.70 10.81
N GLU A 852 5.45 11.33 10.26
CA GLU A 852 4.14 11.95 10.53
C GLU A 852 3.17 10.89 11.08
N ASN A 853 2.32 11.28 12.04
CA ASN A 853 1.20 10.45 12.46
C ASN A 853 0.00 10.73 11.56
N ILE A 854 -0.41 9.73 10.78
CA ILE A 854 -1.59 9.79 9.90
C ILE A 854 -2.79 9.04 10.51
N ALA A 855 -2.69 8.61 11.78
CA ALA A 855 -3.81 8.01 12.49
C ALA A 855 -4.95 9.02 12.73
N ILE A 856 -6.19 8.54 12.65
CA ILE A 856 -7.38 9.33 12.98
C ILE A 856 -7.59 9.24 14.49
N PRO A 857 -7.53 10.35 15.25
CA PRO A 857 -7.72 10.30 16.70
C PRO A 857 -9.14 9.84 17.09
N GLY A 858 -9.23 9.03 18.13
CA GLY A 858 -10.48 8.55 18.70
C GLY A 858 -10.40 8.36 20.23
N PRO A 859 -11.49 7.89 20.86
CA PRO A 859 -11.57 7.76 22.31
C PRO A 859 -10.48 6.91 22.97
N GLN A 860 -9.92 5.91 22.25
CA GLN A 860 -8.87 5.02 22.77
C GLN A 860 -7.45 5.47 22.45
N THR A 861 -7.26 6.52 21.65
CA THR A 861 -5.92 6.96 21.21
C THR A 861 -4.99 7.29 22.38
N ALA A 862 -5.46 8.06 23.36
CA ALA A 862 -4.62 8.47 24.49
C ALA A 862 -4.25 7.28 25.42
N ALA A 863 -5.12 6.28 25.52
CA ALA A 863 -4.83 5.07 26.30
C ALA A 863 -3.77 4.22 25.59
N TYR A 864 -3.93 3.99 24.29
CA TYR A 864 -2.98 3.23 23.50
C TYR A 864 -1.61 3.90 23.39
N LEU A 865 -1.53 5.22 23.17
CA LEU A 865 -0.24 5.92 23.12
C LEU A 865 0.57 5.78 24.42
N LYS A 866 -0.08 5.63 25.58
CA LYS A 866 0.61 5.35 26.85
C LYS A 866 1.23 3.96 26.88
N THR A 867 0.60 2.96 26.26
CA THR A 867 1.13 1.59 26.25
C THR A 867 2.38 1.47 25.37
N VAL A 868 2.47 2.28 24.32
CA VAL A 868 3.62 2.29 23.39
C VAL A 868 4.65 3.39 23.67
N ALA A 869 4.51 4.15 24.76
CA ALA A 869 5.36 5.30 25.05
C ALA A 869 6.87 5.00 25.18
N LYS A 870 7.23 3.74 25.45
CA LYS A 870 8.63 3.28 25.54
C LYS A 870 9.17 2.66 24.24
N VAL A 871 8.29 2.42 23.27
CA VAL A 871 8.64 1.83 21.98
C VAL A 871 9.21 2.94 21.09
N HIS A 872 10.39 2.70 20.53
CA HIS A 872 11.16 3.70 19.78
C HIS A 872 11.79 3.08 18.53
N VAL A 873 12.35 3.91 17.66
CA VAL A 873 13.21 3.46 16.56
C VAL A 873 14.64 3.38 17.07
N GLU A 874 15.22 2.17 17.14
CA GLU A 874 16.60 1.99 17.64
C GLU A 874 17.65 2.07 16.53
N LYS A 875 17.25 1.89 15.27
CA LYS A 875 18.17 1.83 14.14
C LYS A 875 17.52 2.35 12.86
N ILE A 876 18.29 3.10 12.08
CA ILE A 876 17.93 3.45 10.70
C ILE A 876 19.06 3.01 9.79
N VAL A 877 18.72 2.30 8.72
CA VAL A 877 19.66 1.91 7.66
C VAL A 877 19.24 2.65 6.41
N VAL A 878 20.13 3.49 5.84
CA VAL A 878 19.89 4.18 4.57
C VAL A 878 20.73 3.51 3.50
N ILE A 879 20.09 2.97 2.47
CA ILE A 879 20.74 2.28 1.35
C ILE A 879 20.88 3.26 0.19
N ASP A 880 22.06 3.24 -0.43
CA ASP A 880 22.49 4.16 -1.48
C ASP A 880 22.42 5.66 -1.08
N PRO A 881 22.90 6.04 0.13
CA PRO A 881 22.86 7.43 0.59
C PRO A 881 23.73 8.33 -0.31
N PRO A 882 23.42 9.65 -0.37
CA PRO A 882 24.21 10.60 -1.15
C PRO A 882 25.70 10.60 -0.74
N GLN A 883 26.60 10.75 -1.72
CA GLN A 883 28.06 10.69 -1.50
C GLN A 883 28.57 11.74 -0.50
N GLU A 884 27.85 12.85 -0.32
CA GLU A 884 28.15 13.91 0.65
C GLU A 884 28.09 13.43 2.10
N TRP A 885 27.48 12.26 2.35
CA TRP A 885 27.43 11.64 3.67
C TRP A 885 28.76 10.96 4.03
N LYS A 886 29.63 10.72 3.05
CA LYS A 886 30.96 10.15 3.28
C LYS A 886 31.76 11.07 4.20
N GLY A 887 32.22 10.53 5.33
CA GLY A 887 32.99 11.27 6.35
C GLY A 887 32.12 12.00 7.37
N LYS A 888 30.79 11.95 7.27
CA LYS A 888 29.89 12.39 8.35
C LYS A 888 29.78 11.28 9.40
N THR A 889 29.77 11.67 10.68
CA THR A 889 29.74 10.74 11.83
C THR A 889 28.49 10.88 12.68
N SER A 890 27.61 11.83 12.37
CA SER A 890 26.39 12.07 13.12
C SER A 890 25.29 12.66 12.26
N VAL A 891 24.06 12.47 12.73
CA VAL A 891 22.84 13.09 12.22
C VAL A 891 22.24 13.96 13.31
N THR A 892 21.59 15.04 12.90
CA THR A 892 20.77 15.89 13.75
C THR A 892 19.36 15.34 13.79
N VAL A 893 18.80 15.22 14.99
CA VAL A 893 17.43 14.78 15.23
C VAL A 893 16.66 15.94 15.86
N MET A 894 15.53 16.28 15.24
CA MET A 894 14.64 17.35 15.67
C MET A 894 13.23 16.81 15.88
N GLU A 895 12.66 17.08 17.04
CA GLU A 895 11.27 16.77 17.35
C GLU A 895 10.38 17.99 17.08
N ASP A 896 9.17 17.74 16.59
CA ASP A 896 8.18 18.79 16.37
C ASP A 896 7.84 19.52 17.68
N GLY A 897 8.15 20.82 17.73
CA GLY A 897 7.93 21.67 18.89
C GLY A 897 9.08 21.68 19.91
N ALA A 898 10.15 20.89 19.71
CA ALA A 898 11.32 20.93 20.57
C ALA A 898 12.15 22.22 20.35
N LYS A 899 12.61 22.82 21.45
CA LYS A 899 13.44 24.04 21.45
C LYS A 899 14.92 23.78 21.13
N ALA A 900 15.34 22.51 21.14
CA ALA A 900 16.72 22.09 20.94
C ALA A 900 16.75 20.82 20.07
N SER A 901 17.75 20.73 19.19
CA SER A 901 18.05 19.52 18.45
C SER A 901 18.94 18.58 19.28
N SER A 902 18.86 17.30 19.00
CA SER A 902 19.77 16.27 19.52
C SER A 902 20.60 15.70 18.36
N SER A 903 21.62 14.89 18.68
CA SER A 903 22.45 14.22 17.69
C SER A 903 22.48 12.72 17.92
N ALA A 904 22.48 11.93 16.85
CA ALA A 904 22.69 10.49 16.89
C ALA A 904 23.93 10.11 16.08
N SER A 905 24.64 9.07 16.51
CA SER A 905 25.83 8.57 15.80
C SER A 905 25.43 7.91 14.49
N MET A 906 26.23 8.15 13.45
CA MET A 906 26.07 7.54 12.13
C MET A 906 27.39 6.93 11.67
N GLU A 907 27.30 5.75 11.08
CA GLU A 907 28.41 5.07 10.40
C GLU A 907 28.10 4.96 8.91
N TYR A 908 29.06 5.30 8.05
CA TYR A 908 28.95 5.21 6.59
C TYR A 908 29.84 4.08 6.08
N PHE A 909 29.29 3.22 5.23
CA PHE A 909 29.96 2.10 4.59
C PHE A 909 30.01 2.37 3.08
N ALA A 910 31.24 2.42 2.55
CA ALA A 910 31.46 2.71 1.14
C ALA A 910 31.11 1.51 0.24
N GLN A 911 30.91 1.80 -1.04
CA GLN A 911 30.62 0.80 -2.07
C GLN A 911 31.75 -0.25 -2.17
N GLU A 912 31.38 -1.53 -2.19
CA GLU A 912 32.31 -2.66 -2.38
C GLU A 912 31.70 -3.68 -3.35
N GLY A 913 32.46 -4.14 -4.35
CA GLY A 913 32.13 -5.33 -5.14
C GLY A 913 30.75 -5.39 -5.83
N GLY A 914 30.15 -4.25 -6.22
CA GLY A 914 28.81 -4.20 -6.84
C GLY A 914 27.64 -4.04 -5.86
N GLN A 915 27.93 -4.02 -4.55
CA GLN A 915 26.98 -3.67 -3.49
C GLN A 915 26.82 -2.16 -3.40
N ALA A 916 25.66 -1.67 -2.97
CA ALA A 916 25.42 -0.26 -2.72
C ALA A 916 26.16 0.23 -1.46
N PRO A 917 26.61 1.51 -1.41
CA PRO A 917 26.97 2.12 -0.15
C PRO A 917 25.76 2.17 0.79
N TYR A 918 25.98 2.20 2.09
CA TYR A 918 24.90 2.36 3.06
C TYR A 918 25.36 3.10 4.31
N ALA A 919 24.41 3.70 5.03
CA ALA A 919 24.66 4.36 6.30
C ALA A 919 23.79 3.77 7.40
N VAL A 920 24.32 3.70 8.62
CA VAL A 920 23.61 3.19 9.79
C VAL A 920 23.60 4.26 10.88
N VAL A 921 22.41 4.72 11.24
CA VAL A 921 22.18 5.57 12.42
C VAL A 921 21.81 4.67 13.60
N LYS A 922 22.55 4.80 14.71
CA LYS A 922 22.37 3.97 15.91
C LYS A 922 21.70 4.76 17.03
N ASN A 923 20.70 4.15 17.66
CA ASN A 923 19.92 4.67 18.79
C ASN A 923 19.50 6.13 18.63
N PRO A 924 18.87 6.51 17.51
CA PRO A 924 18.36 7.86 17.39
C PRO A 924 17.27 8.06 18.46
N PRO A 925 17.18 9.23 19.12
CA PRO A 925 16.15 9.51 20.12
C PRO A 925 14.78 9.75 19.46
N LEU A 926 14.31 8.77 18.68
CA LEU A 926 13.07 8.82 17.90
C LEU A 926 12.00 7.98 18.60
N SER A 927 11.10 8.65 19.30
CA SER A 927 9.86 8.01 19.76
C SER A 927 8.95 7.73 18.55
N LEU A 928 8.32 6.55 18.52
CA LEU A 928 7.30 6.24 17.50
C LEU A 928 6.05 7.13 17.60
N SER A 929 5.78 7.69 18.78
CA SER A 929 4.58 8.50 19.01
C SER A 929 4.70 9.95 18.53
N LEU A 930 5.91 10.43 18.20
CA LEU A 930 6.19 11.84 17.97
C LEU A 930 6.55 12.11 16.50
N SER A 931 6.22 13.30 16.01
CA SER A 931 6.68 13.74 14.68
C SER A 931 8.11 14.26 14.79
N LEU A 932 8.98 13.75 13.93
CA LEU A 932 10.42 13.93 14.03
C LEU A 932 11.02 14.11 12.63
N SER A 933 12.08 14.91 12.53
CA SER A 933 12.94 15.00 11.36
C SER A 933 14.38 14.66 11.71
N LEU A 934 15.05 13.95 10.80
CA LEU A 934 16.43 13.53 10.93
C LEU A 934 17.19 13.95 9.69
N SER A 935 18.26 14.73 9.86
CA SER A 935 19.10 15.23 8.76
C SER A 935 20.57 15.03 9.09
N PRO A 936 21.46 14.71 8.13
CA PRO A 936 22.90 14.73 8.33
C PRO A 936 23.32 16.08 8.89
N SER A 937 24.31 16.11 9.79
CA SER A 937 24.76 17.34 10.45
C SER A 937 25.13 18.45 9.44
N LEU A 938 24.16 19.29 9.10
CA LEU A 938 24.30 20.60 8.48
C LEU A 938 24.20 21.62 9.60
N ASN A 939 24.99 22.70 9.50
CA ASN A 939 25.07 23.74 10.52
C ASN A 939 23.66 24.15 11.01
N PRO A 940 23.35 24.04 12.33
CA PRO A 940 22.00 24.19 12.89
C PRO A 940 21.36 25.57 12.65
N THR A 941 22.13 26.53 12.15
CA THR A 941 21.69 27.89 11.80
C THR A 941 20.70 27.92 10.62
N ILE A 942 20.65 26.90 9.77
CA ILE A 942 19.82 26.88 8.55
C ILE A 942 18.38 26.39 8.85
N TYR A 943 18.19 25.53 9.84
CA TYR A 943 16.90 24.89 10.12
C TYR A 943 15.95 25.75 10.98
N LEU A 944 16.48 26.57 11.89
CA LEU A 944 15.70 27.43 12.79
C LEU A 944 14.95 28.58 12.05
N GLY A 945 15.42 28.98 10.86
CA GLY A 945 14.80 30.07 10.09
C GLY A 945 13.48 29.70 9.40
N ARG A 946 13.24 28.41 9.09
CA ARG A 946 12.09 27.99 8.28
C ARG A 946 10.78 27.80 9.06
N ARG A 947 10.81 27.65 10.39
CA ARG A 947 9.62 27.22 11.16
C ARG A 947 8.98 28.28 12.06
N PHE A 948 9.66 29.40 12.35
CA PHE A 948 9.14 30.41 13.30
C PHE A 948 8.10 31.39 12.73
N PHE A 949 7.90 31.45 11.42
CA PHE A 949 7.04 32.47 10.79
C PHE A 949 6.03 31.89 9.78
N GLY A 950 5.15 31.01 10.25
CA GLY A 950 4.01 30.52 9.46
C GLY A 950 2.83 31.50 9.41
N GLY A 951 2.37 31.81 8.20
CA GLY A 951 1.02 32.34 7.92
C GLY A 951 0.91 33.84 7.63
N LYS A 952 1.54 34.73 8.42
CA LYS A 952 1.40 36.19 8.23
C LYS A 952 2.49 36.84 7.37
N MET A 953 3.45 36.07 6.86
CA MET A 953 4.65 36.60 6.23
C MET A 953 4.72 36.40 4.70
N PHE A 954 3.65 35.96 4.01
CA PHE A 954 3.70 35.83 2.53
C PHE A 954 4.04 37.17 1.84
N ILE A 955 3.49 38.28 2.34
CA ILE A 955 3.77 39.63 1.81
C ILE A 955 5.18 40.12 2.18
N VAL A 956 5.65 39.81 3.39
CA VAL A 956 6.98 40.24 3.87
C VAL A 956 8.09 39.38 3.25
N ALA A 957 7.85 38.09 3.02
CA ALA A 957 8.74 37.22 2.27
C ALA A 957 8.85 37.68 0.80
N GLN A 958 7.73 37.98 0.14
CA GLN A 958 7.73 38.57 -1.21
C GLN A 958 8.46 39.94 -1.27
N LEU A 959 8.28 40.80 -0.26
CA LEU A 959 9.01 42.08 -0.15
C LEU A 959 10.51 41.88 0.07
N LEU A 960 10.94 40.89 0.84
CA LEU A 960 12.36 40.61 1.08
C LEU A 960 13.02 39.87 -0.09
N GLU A 961 12.27 39.02 -0.79
CA GLU A 961 12.78 38.22 -1.90
C GLU A 961 12.88 39.02 -3.20
N TYR A 962 11.92 39.90 -3.49
CA TYR A 962 11.92 40.72 -4.71
C TYR A 962 12.17 42.21 -4.46
N GLY A 963 11.69 42.76 -3.35
CA GLY A 963 11.82 44.18 -3.02
C GLY A 963 13.20 44.56 -2.48
N ALA A 964 13.80 43.73 -1.61
CA ALA A 964 15.12 44.04 -1.02
C ALA A 964 16.25 44.06 -2.07
N PRO A 965 16.34 43.11 -3.04
CA PRO A 965 17.33 43.21 -4.11
C PRO A 965 17.19 44.48 -4.95
N LEU A 966 15.96 44.80 -5.38
CA LEU A 966 15.69 46.00 -6.18
C LEU A 966 16.04 47.28 -5.40
N PHE A 967 15.69 47.34 -4.12
CA PHE A 967 16.02 48.45 -3.24
C PHE A 967 17.54 48.59 -3.06
N LEU A 968 18.26 47.49 -2.79
CA LEU A 968 19.71 47.54 -2.60
C LEU A 968 20.44 48.03 -3.85
N VAL A 969 20.08 47.51 -5.02
CA VAL A 969 20.66 47.90 -6.32
C VAL A 969 20.39 49.38 -6.64
N THR A 970 19.19 49.88 -6.35
CA THR A 970 18.80 51.28 -6.64
C THR A 970 19.14 52.27 -5.53
N SER A 971 19.45 51.80 -4.31
CA SER A 971 19.74 52.65 -3.15
C SER A 971 20.89 53.65 -3.35
N PRO A 972 21.98 53.36 -4.08
CA PRO A 972 23.03 54.35 -4.31
C PRO A 972 22.54 55.51 -5.18
N LEU A 973 21.66 55.25 -6.15
CA LEU A 973 21.09 56.29 -7.00
C LEU A 973 20.17 57.20 -6.18
N THR A 974 19.24 56.61 -5.43
CA THR A 974 18.24 57.37 -4.66
C THR A 974 18.86 58.14 -3.50
N SER A 975 19.88 57.57 -2.83
CA SER A 975 20.52 58.20 -1.66
C SER A 975 21.35 59.42 -2.01
N TYR A 976 21.94 59.46 -3.22
CA TYR A 976 22.89 60.52 -3.60
C TYR A 976 22.38 61.43 -4.73
N ALA A 977 21.30 61.09 -5.46
CA ALA A 977 20.77 61.91 -6.55
C ALA A 977 20.39 63.33 -6.11
N ASP A 978 19.71 63.49 -4.99
CA ASP A 978 19.35 64.82 -4.46
C ASP A 978 20.60 65.65 -4.14
N GLN A 979 21.64 65.02 -3.60
CA GLN A 979 22.89 65.68 -3.29
C GLN A 979 23.65 66.11 -4.55
N ILE A 980 23.71 65.24 -5.58
CA ILE A 980 24.29 65.56 -6.89
C ILE A 980 23.55 66.74 -7.53
N LEU A 981 22.21 66.68 -7.56
CA LEU A 981 21.37 67.72 -8.15
C LEU A 981 21.46 69.04 -7.36
N SER A 982 21.50 68.99 -6.03
CA SER A 982 21.63 70.15 -5.17
C SER A 982 22.97 70.86 -5.41
N ILE A 983 24.09 70.12 -5.45
CA ILE A 983 25.41 70.71 -5.73
C ILE A 983 25.46 71.30 -7.13
N HIS A 984 24.91 70.60 -8.12
CA HIS A 984 24.87 71.05 -9.51
C HIS A 984 24.00 72.30 -9.69
N ARG A 985 22.79 72.31 -9.11
CA ARG A 985 21.82 73.41 -9.20
C ARG A 985 22.31 74.64 -8.44
N ASN A 986 22.85 74.44 -7.24
CA ASN A 986 23.34 75.53 -6.39
C ASN A 986 24.75 76.01 -6.78
N ARG A 987 25.38 75.35 -7.78
CA ARG A 987 26.75 75.63 -8.27
C ARG A 987 27.77 75.74 -7.14
N SER A 988 27.58 74.95 -6.08
CA SER A 988 28.42 74.99 -4.90
C SER A 988 28.38 73.66 -4.15
N SER A 989 29.55 73.06 -3.90
CA SER A 989 29.75 71.94 -2.97
C SER A 989 30.18 72.40 -1.57
N ALA A 990 29.98 73.67 -1.23
CA ALA A 990 30.32 74.20 0.10
C ALA A 990 29.56 73.44 1.20
N GLY A 991 30.30 72.91 2.19
CA GLY A 991 29.73 72.09 3.27
C GLY A 991 29.24 70.72 2.80
N PHE A 992 29.98 70.06 1.90
CA PHE A 992 29.86 68.64 1.59
C PHE A 992 31.24 67.99 1.73
N SER A 993 31.35 66.91 2.49
CA SER A 993 32.61 66.16 2.62
C SER A 993 32.93 65.36 1.35
N LEU A 994 34.13 65.61 0.81
CA LEU A 994 34.68 64.83 -0.31
C LEU A 994 35.22 63.46 0.13
N ASP A 995 35.24 63.17 1.43
CA ASP A 995 35.67 61.87 1.97
C ASP A 995 34.62 60.79 1.71
N ILE A 996 33.35 61.15 1.69
CA ILE A 996 32.23 60.21 1.50
C ILE A 996 32.31 59.52 0.12
N PRO A 997 32.41 60.24 -1.02
CA PRO A 997 32.57 59.57 -2.31
C PRO A 997 33.85 58.74 -2.41
N LEU A 998 34.95 59.16 -1.78
CA LEU A 998 36.22 58.44 -1.83
C LEU A 998 36.14 57.10 -1.10
N ILE A 999 35.64 57.11 0.13
CA ILE A 999 35.48 55.91 0.96
C ILE A 999 34.55 54.92 0.27
N MET A 1000 33.42 55.39 -0.27
CA MET A 1000 32.45 54.55 -0.97
C MET A 1000 33.01 53.95 -2.28
N LEU A 1001 33.86 54.71 -3.00
CA LEU A 1001 34.56 54.21 -4.19
C LEU A 1001 35.58 53.13 -3.84
N VAL A 1002 36.41 53.36 -2.82
CA VAL A 1002 37.41 52.38 -2.36
C VAL A 1002 36.72 51.09 -1.91
N ALA A 1003 35.71 51.19 -1.06
CA ALA A 1003 34.92 50.05 -0.59
C ALA A 1003 34.29 49.26 -1.75
N SER A 1004 33.68 49.96 -2.72
CA SER A 1004 32.98 49.32 -3.82
C SER A 1004 33.93 48.68 -4.84
N ILE A 1005 35.09 49.28 -5.11
CA ILE A 1005 36.13 48.67 -5.97
C ILE A 1005 36.68 47.40 -5.31
N LEU A 1006 36.99 47.43 -4.02
CA LEU A 1006 37.44 46.24 -3.28
C LEU A 1006 36.39 45.12 -3.31
N LYS A 1007 35.10 45.45 -3.15
CA LYS A 1007 33.99 44.47 -3.28
C LYS A 1007 33.89 43.86 -4.68
N VAL A 1008 34.16 44.62 -5.75
CA VAL A 1008 34.19 44.07 -7.12
C VAL A 1008 35.37 43.12 -7.30
N PHE A 1009 36.57 43.48 -6.83
CA PHE A 1009 37.72 42.58 -6.93
C PHE A 1009 37.61 41.35 -6.03
N TYR A 1010 36.97 41.46 -4.86
CA TYR A 1010 36.62 40.31 -4.04
C TYR A 1010 35.80 39.28 -4.83
N TRP A 1011 34.83 39.73 -5.63
CA TRP A 1011 33.95 38.84 -6.40
C TRP A 1011 34.70 37.94 -7.39
N PHE A 1012 35.78 38.45 -7.99
CA PHE A 1012 36.60 37.66 -8.91
C PHE A 1012 37.41 36.56 -8.21
N GLY A 1013 37.67 36.70 -6.90
CA GLY A 1013 38.35 35.68 -6.09
C GLY A 1013 37.39 34.73 -5.37
N ASP A 1014 36.22 35.21 -4.93
CA ASP A 1014 35.17 34.41 -4.31
C ASP A 1014 33.78 34.99 -4.62
N TYR A 1015 32.92 34.16 -5.20
CA TYR A 1015 31.61 34.58 -5.69
C TYR A 1015 30.68 34.91 -4.52
N TYR A 1016 30.09 36.11 -4.54
CA TYR A 1016 28.99 36.50 -3.66
C TYR A 1016 27.80 37.04 -4.46
N SER A 1017 26.70 37.27 -3.76
CA SER A 1017 25.42 37.76 -4.30
C SER A 1017 25.55 38.74 -5.47
N LEU A 1018 24.91 38.41 -6.60
CA LEU A 1018 24.90 39.24 -7.81
C LEU A 1018 24.24 40.61 -7.55
N THR A 1019 23.26 40.65 -6.65
CA THR A 1019 22.59 41.87 -6.18
C THR A 1019 23.58 42.84 -5.54
N LEU A 1020 24.44 42.34 -4.65
CA LEU A 1020 25.45 43.17 -3.97
C LEU A 1020 26.58 43.60 -4.92
N LEU A 1021 26.93 42.75 -5.89
CA LEU A 1021 27.86 43.11 -6.95
C LEU A 1021 27.29 44.24 -7.81
N ALA A 1022 26.04 44.12 -8.25
CA ALA A 1022 25.35 45.15 -9.02
C ALA A 1022 25.24 46.46 -8.23
N GLN A 1023 24.92 46.39 -6.93
CA GLN A 1023 24.94 47.56 -6.04
C GLN A 1023 26.34 48.19 -5.99
N ALA A 1024 27.42 47.41 -5.86
CA ALA A 1024 28.79 47.94 -5.82
C ALA A 1024 29.15 48.64 -7.14
N VAL A 1025 28.84 48.04 -8.29
CA VAL A 1025 29.08 48.63 -9.62
C VAL A 1025 28.30 49.93 -9.83
N ILE A 1026 27.02 49.96 -9.45
CA ILE A 1026 26.20 51.18 -9.54
C ILE A 1026 26.73 52.25 -8.57
N THR A 1027 27.12 51.86 -7.36
CA THR A 1027 27.72 52.78 -6.37
C THR A 1027 28.97 53.43 -6.92
N ILE A 1028 29.84 52.69 -7.61
CA ILE A 1028 30.99 53.27 -8.30
C ILE A 1028 30.54 54.34 -9.28
N GLY A 1029 29.60 54.02 -10.19
CA GLY A 1029 29.10 54.97 -11.17
C GLY A 1029 28.53 56.26 -10.55
N VAL A 1030 27.68 56.13 -9.53
CA VAL A 1030 27.05 57.28 -8.85
C VAL A 1030 28.08 58.12 -8.11
N GLN A 1031 29.02 57.49 -7.39
CA GLN A 1031 30.02 58.21 -6.62
C GLN A 1031 31.06 58.90 -7.51
N LEU A 1032 31.38 58.34 -8.68
CA LEU A 1032 32.20 59.03 -9.69
C LEU A 1032 31.51 60.30 -10.20
N VAL A 1033 30.19 60.25 -10.44
CA VAL A 1033 29.41 61.42 -10.84
C VAL A 1033 29.33 62.45 -9.71
N LEU A 1034 29.00 62.03 -8.48
CA LEU A 1034 28.92 62.91 -7.32
C LEU A 1034 30.25 63.61 -7.05
N LEU A 1035 31.34 62.85 -7.06
CA LEU A 1035 32.68 63.39 -6.91
C LEU A 1035 32.99 64.41 -8.01
N LYS A 1036 32.75 64.07 -9.28
CA LYS A 1036 32.99 64.98 -10.40
C LYS A 1036 32.20 66.28 -10.24
N VAL A 1037 30.90 66.18 -9.95
CA VAL A 1037 30.01 67.33 -9.74
C VAL A 1037 30.45 68.16 -8.53
N ALA A 1038 30.88 67.51 -7.44
CA ALA A 1038 31.37 68.18 -6.24
C ALA A 1038 32.70 68.91 -6.48
N LEU A 1039 33.60 68.34 -7.27
CA LEU A 1039 34.87 68.97 -7.65
C LEU A 1039 34.67 70.11 -8.65
N ASP A 1040 33.79 69.95 -9.64
CA ASP A 1040 33.49 70.96 -10.65
C ASP A 1040 32.81 72.21 -10.05
N ASN A 1041 32.07 72.04 -8.95
CA ASN A 1041 31.35 73.12 -8.26
C ASN A 1041 31.99 73.48 -6.91
N ARG A 1042 33.29 73.19 -6.72
CA ARG A 1042 34.01 73.51 -5.47
C ARG A 1042 34.12 75.02 -5.27
N PRO A 1043 33.68 75.58 -4.12
CA PRO A 1043 33.75 77.02 -3.88
C PRO A 1043 35.19 77.53 -3.92
N SER A 1044 35.37 78.74 -4.45
CA SER A 1044 36.67 79.41 -4.49
C SER A 1044 37.09 79.85 -3.08
N THR A 1045 38.39 79.78 -2.80
CA THR A 1045 39.00 80.21 -1.54
C THR A 1045 38.52 81.61 -1.13
N GLY A 1046 37.89 81.71 0.05
CA GLY A 1046 37.45 82.98 0.66
C GLY A 1046 35.94 83.30 0.63
N ALA A 1047 35.06 82.39 0.21
CA ALA A 1047 33.61 82.63 0.22
C ALA A 1047 33.04 82.75 1.65
N LYS A 1048 32.34 83.86 1.93
CA LYS A 1048 31.91 84.33 3.26
C LYS A 1048 31.11 83.36 4.15
N ASN A 1049 30.65 82.21 3.64
CA ASN A 1049 29.89 81.18 4.38
C ASN A 1049 30.33 79.73 4.01
N GLY A 1050 31.53 79.52 3.46
CA GLY A 1050 32.02 78.19 3.10
C GLY A 1050 33.08 77.67 4.07
N VAL A 1051 32.72 76.71 4.93
CA VAL A 1051 33.71 75.93 5.69
C VAL A 1051 34.50 75.08 4.70
N GLU A 1052 35.82 75.24 4.66
CA GLU A 1052 36.72 74.52 3.76
C GLU A 1052 36.97 73.12 4.33
N HIS A 1053 36.20 72.11 3.91
CA HIS A 1053 36.48 70.73 4.29
C HIS A 1053 37.64 70.21 3.44
N VAL A 1054 38.80 70.04 4.06
CA VAL A 1054 39.94 69.34 3.46
C VAL A 1054 39.85 67.88 3.89
N PRO A 1055 39.80 66.93 2.94
CA PRO A 1055 39.83 65.49 3.22
C PRO A 1055 40.86 65.14 4.30
N PHE A 1056 40.40 64.54 5.40
CA PHE A 1056 41.25 64.06 6.49
C PHE A 1056 42.18 65.10 7.16
N SER A 1057 41.81 66.38 7.15
CA SER A 1057 42.47 67.40 8.00
C SER A 1057 42.13 67.16 9.48
N GLY A 1058 43.10 66.64 10.23
CA GLY A 1058 42.95 66.43 11.67
C GLY A 1058 42.82 67.76 12.42
N GLY A 1059 41.96 67.81 13.42
CA GLY A 1059 41.86 68.95 14.34
C GLY A 1059 43.17 69.21 15.09
N ASP A 1060 43.33 70.44 15.59
CA ASP A 1060 44.55 71.12 16.08
C ASP A 1060 45.43 70.42 17.16
N ASN A 1061 45.27 69.12 17.43
CA ASN A 1061 46.13 68.33 18.30
C ASN A 1061 47.03 67.37 17.52
N GLU A 1062 47.83 67.88 16.59
CA GLU A 1062 48.98 67.16 16.03
C GLU A 1062 50.17 67.21 17.00
N LYS A 1063 50.26 66.25 17.92
CA LYS A 1063 51.53 65.94 18.61
C LYS A 1063 51.88 64.45 18.76
N LEU A 1064 51.03 63.51 18.33
CA LEU A 1064 51.29 62.08 18.57
C LEU A 1064 51.63 61.22 17.35
N PHE A 1065 51.36 61.63 16.11
CA PHE A 1065 51.71 60.84 14.92
C PHE A 1065 51.97 61.75 13.70
N VAL A 1066 53.20 61.74 13.16
CA VAL A 1066 53.54 62.33 11.86
C VAL A 1066 53.32 61.24 10.79
N ARG A 1067 52.47 61.50 9.78
CA ARG A 1067 52.17 60.53 8.72
C ARG A 1067 53.31 60.44 7.70
N PRO A 1068 53.71 59.24 7.23
CA PRO A 1068 54.70 59.11 6.16
C PRO A 1068 54.19 59.74 4.84
N TYR A 1069 55.03 60.48 4.13
CA TYR A 1069 54.81 60.98 2.75
C TYR A 1069 53.55 61.84 2.52
N ASP A 1070 53.07 62.56 3.53
CA ASP A 1070 51.80 63.31 3.44
C ASP A 1070 50.62 62.41 3.01
N PHE A 1071 50.68 61.11 3.35
CA PHE A 1071 49.67 60.12 3.00
C PHE A 1071 48.29 60.59 3.49
N TRP A 1072 47.40 60.87 2.53
CA TRP A 1072 46.05 61.43 2.70
C TRP A 1072 45.97 62.91 3.13
N GLN A 1073 47.01 63.73 2.95
CA GLN A 1073 46.92 65.20 3.11
C GLN A 1073 46.77 65.91 1.76
N TRP A 1074 45.77 66.80 1.64
CA TRP A 1074 45.37 67.41 0.36
C TRP A 1074 45.32 68.95 0.46
N LYS A 1075 46.42 69.66 0.17
CA LYS A 1075 46.47 71.14 0.28
C LYS A 1075 45.88 71.86 -0.96
N SER A 1076 45.04 72.86 -0.68
CA SER A 1076 44.36 73.94 -1.48
C SER A 1076 44.97 74.33 -2.84
N ALA A 1077 44.34 75.05 -3.79
CA ALA A 1077 43.00 75.44 -4.18
C ALA A 1077 43.17 76.19 -5.54
N ARG A 1078 42.20 76.10 -6.46
CA ARG A 1078 42.07 76.78 -7.79
C ARG A 1078 42.62 76.08 -9.06
N PRO A 1079 42.02 76.36 -10.23
CA PRO A 1079 41.59 75.34 -11.17
C PRO A 1079 42.48 75.24 -12.41
N ARG A 1080 42.84 74.00 -12.78
CA ARG A 1080 43.18 73.45 -14.11
C ARG A 1080 44.20 72.33 -13.94
N GLY A 1081 43.82 71.12 -14.36
CA GLY A 1081 44.74 70.01 -14.61
C GLY A 1081 45.08 69.11 -13.43
N ILE A 1082 45.78 69.60 -12.40
CA ILE A 1082 46.67 68.71 -11.60
C ILE A 1082 46.05 68.10 -10.33
N ILE A 1083 45.14 68.79 -9.62
CA ILE A 1083 44.59 68.25 -8.35
C ILE A 1083 43.48 67.23 -8.60
N THR A 1084 42.65 67.43 -9.62
CA THR A 1084 41.72 66.40 -10.11
C THR A 1084 42.49 65.14 -10.52
N PHE A 1085 43.66 65.32 -11.14
CA PHE A 1085 44.54 64.22 -11.55
C PHE A 1085 44.97 63.33 -10.37
N ARG A 1086 45.25 63.87 -9.18
CA ARG A 1086 45.71 63.09 -8.02
C ARG A 1086 44.64 62.16 -7.43
N TYR A 1087 43.38 62.60 -7.38
CA TYR A 1087 42.28 61.76 -6.90
C TYR A 1087 42.02 60.60 -7.87
N TRP A 1088 41.98 60.90 -9.17
CA TRP A 1088 41.81 59.89 -10.22
C TRP A 1088 43.01 58.93 -10.30
N MET A 1089 44.23 59.43 -10.11
CA MET A 1089 45.45 58.61 -10.08
C MET A 1089 45.44 57.61 -8.94
N PHE A 1090 45.04 58.00 -7.71
CA PHE A 1090 44.99 57.07 -6.59
C PHE A 1090 44.02 55.90 -6.87
N LEU A 1091 42.80 56.20 -7.31
CA LEU A 1091 41.83 55.16 -7.67
C LEU A 1091 42.30 54.32 -8.86
N ALA A 1092 42.93 54.93 -9.86
CA ALA A 1092 43.50 54.22 -11.01
C ALA A 1092 44.67 53.31 -10.63
N TYR A 1093 45.58 53.75 -9.75
CA TYR A 1093 46.67 52.92 -9.24
C TYR A 1093 46.15 51.77 -8.38
N MET A 1094 45.21 52.03 -7.47
CA MET A 1094 44.62 51.00 -6.63
C MET A 1094 43.93 49.93 -7.50
N THR A 1095 43.10 50.36 -8.46
CA THR A 1095 42.43 49.46 -9.40
C THR A 1095 43.43 48.72 -10.27
N GLY A 1096 44.45 49.41 -10.79
CA GLY A 1096 45.50 48.82 -11.62
C GLY A 1096 46.32 47.76 -10.89
N VAL A 1097 46.70 48.01 -9.62
CA VAL A 1097 47.40 47.04 -8.78
C VAL A 1097 46.51 45.82 -8.51
N LEU A 1098 45.25 46.02 -8.16
CA LEU A 1098 44.29 44.92 -7.94
C LEU A 1098 44.10 44.08 -9.21
N SER A 1099 43.99 44.72 -10.38
CA SER A 1099 43.92 44.04 -11.68
C SER A 1099 45.20 43.25 -11.97
N VAL A 1100 46.39 43.81 -11.71
CA VAL A 1100 47.65 43.10 -11.93
C VAL A 1100 47.75 41.86 -11.04
N ILE A 1101 47.33 41.94 -9.79
CA ILE A 1101 47.32 40.79 -8.88
C ILE A 1101 46.39 39.70 -9.42
N HIS A 1102 45.16 40.04 -9.82
CA HIS A 1102 44.19 39.04 -10.31
C HIS A 1102 44.51 38.47 -11.69
N ILE A 1103 45.15 39.25 -12.57
CA ILE A 1103 45.45 38.81 -13.95
C ILE A 1103 46.80 38.08 -14.03
N PHE A 1104 47.82 38.56 -13.32
CA PHE A 1104 49.20 38.09 -13.51
C PHE A 1104 49.79 37.34 -12.30
N LEU A 1105 49.15 37.38 -11.12
CA LEU A 1105 49.66 36.75 -9.89
C LEU A 1105 48.64 35.75 -9.32
N THR A 1106 48.27 34.75 -10.14
CA THR A 1106 47.26 33.71 -9.84
C THR A 1106 47.42 33.04 -8.47
N PRO A 1107 48.63 32.66 -8.00
CA PRO A 1107 48.79 32.03 -6.68
C PRO A 1107 48.41 32.94 -5.51
N ILE A 1108 48.50 34.27 -5.69
CA ILE A 1108 48.10 35.25 -4.68
C ILE A 1108 46.61 35.53 -4.79
N SER A 1109 46.09 35.72 -6.02
CA SER A 1109 44.67 36.01 -6.24
C SER A 1109 43.76 34.88 -5.81
N ASP A 1110 44.20 33.63 -5.90
CA ASP A 1110 43.42 32.44 -5.50
C ASP A 1110 43.63 32.11 -4.01
N SER A 1111 44.52 32.82 -3.31
CA SER A 1111 44.78 32.55 -1.90
C SER A 1111 43.60 33.03 -1.05
N ALA A 1112 43.04 32.12 -0.24
CA ALA A 1112 41.97 32.45 0.69
C ALA A 1112 42.33 33.60 1.62
N LEU A 1113 43.62 33.77 1.96
CA LEU A 1113 44.08 34.86 2.82
C LEU A 1113 43.95 36.23 2.14
N TYR A 1114 44.33 36.36 0.87
CA TYR A 1114 44.18 37.59 0.09
C TYR A 1114 42.71 37.91 -0.19
N ILE A 1115 41.92 36.91 -0.59
CA ILE A 1115 40.49 37.09 -0.89
C ILE A 1115 39.74 37.53 0.37
N ASN A 1116 39.91 36.83 1.50
CA ASN A 1116 39.30 37.23 2.76
C ASN A 1116 39.75 38.63 3.18
N PHE A 1117 41.03 38.98 2.99
CA PHE A 1117 41.53 40.32 3.27
C PHE A 1117 40.84 41.40 2.43
N LEU A 1118 40.64 41.19 1.12
CA LEU A 1118 39.89 42.12 0.27
C LEU A 1118 38.44 42.29 0.74
N GLY A 1119 37.79 41.20 1.17
CA GLY A 1119 36.42 41.21 1.64
C GLY A 1119 36.27 42.00 2.94
N TYR A 1120 37.05 41.64 3.96
CA TYR A 1120 37.05 42.35 5.25
C TYR A 1120 37.44 43.82 5.08
N LEU A 1121 38.45 44.13 4.27
CA LEU A 1121 38.89 45.51 4.06
C LEU A 1121 37.84 46.34 3.31
N GLY A 1122 37.28 45.80 2.22
CA GLY A 1122 36.27 46.49 1.41
C GLY A 1122 35.02 46.84 2.21
N LEU A 1123 34.61 45.97 3.12
CA LEU A 1123 33.41 46.16 3.94
C LEU A 1123 33.67 46.96 5.21
N ALA A 1124 34.82 46.77 5.86
CA ALA A 1124 35.17 47.54 7.06
C ALA A 1124 35.33 49.03 6.75
N VAL A 1125 35.87 49.38 5.57
CA VAL A 1125 36.02 50.77 5.12
C VAL A 1125 34.67 51.48 5.00
N GLU A 1126 33.65 50.79 4.48
CA GLU A 1126 32.26 51.32 4.44
C GLU A 1126 31.65 51.37 5.85
N ALA A 1127 31.81 50.29 6.64
CA ALA A 1127 31.15 50.14 7.93
C ALA A 1127 31.61 51.15 8.99
N ILE A 1128 32.82 51.70 8.86
CA ILE A 1128 33.39 52.69 9.80
C ILE A 1128 33.00 54.13 9.43
N LEU A 1129 32.41 54.38 8.26
CA LEU A 1129 32.03 55.72 7.79
C LEU A 1129 31.20 56.54 8.79
N PRO A 1130 30.29 55.96 9.60
CA PRO A 1130 29.52 56.73 10.59
C PRO A 1130 30.32 57.14 11.84
N VAL A 1131 31.46 56.47 12.13
CA VAL A 1131 32.20 56.61 13.40
C VAL A 1131 32.74 58.03 13.64
N PRO A 1132 33.35 58.74 12.67
CA PRO A 1132 33.81 60.12 12.89
C PRO A 1132 32.67 61.06 13.30
N GLN A 1133 31.48 60.89 12.70
CA GLN A 1133 30.31 61.68 13.06
C GLN A 1133 29.81 61.35 14.47
N ILE A 1134 29.84 60.07 14.87
CA ILE A 1134 29.51 59.63 16.23
C ILE A 1134 30.40 60.33 17.25
N VAL A 1135 31.71 60.40 16.98
CA VAL A 1135 32.69 61.05 17.85
C VAL A 1135 32.47 62.57 17.87
N ALA A 1136 32.27 63.20 16.72
CA ALA A 1136 32.03 64.64 16.62
C ALA A 1136 30.76 65.08 17.37
N ASN A 1137 29.65 64.34 17.22
CA ASN A 1137 28.41 64.57 17.95
C ASN A 1137 28.60 64.39 19.47
N HIS A 1138 29.40 63.39 19.88
CA HIS A 1138 29.68 63.14 21.29
C HIS A 1138 30.52 64.26 21.92
N GLN A 1139 31.54 64.73 21.21
CA GLN A 1139 32.42 65.82 21.66
C GLN A 1139 31.69 67.16 21.72
N SER A 1140 30.88 67.48 20.70
CA SER A 1140 30.13 68.73 20.62
C SER A 1140 28.81 68.72 21.41
N ARG A 1141 28.36 67.55 21.88
CA ARG A 1141 27.05 67.32 22.53
C ARG A 1141 25.89 67.95 21.73
N SER A 1142 25.99 67.93 20.41
CA SER A 1142 25.07 68.61 19.50
C SER A 1142 25.01 67.87 18.17
N CYS A 1143 23.80 67.73 17.62
CA CYS A 1143 23.57 67.24 16.25
C CYS A 1143 23.15 68.38 15.30
N LYS A 1144 23.46 69.64 15.64
CA LYS A 1144 23.05 70.83 14.89
C LYS A 1144 23.70 70.85 13.50
N GLY A 1145 22.88 70.77 12.45
CA GLY A 1145 23.32 70.69 11.04
C GLY A 1145 23.16 69.31 10.39
N PHE A 1146 22.81 68.28 11.17
CA PHE A 1146 22.60 66.92 10.66
C PHE A 1146 21.17 66.77 10.11
N ARG A 1147 21.03 66.36 8.84
CA ARG A 1147 19.71 66.24 8.18
C ARG A 1147 19.04 64.93 8.58
N VAL A 1148 17.82 65.02 9.12
CA VAL A 1148 17.02 63.85 9.55
C VAL A 1148 16.76 62.89 8.39
N SER A 1149 16.54 63.41 7.18
CA SER A 1149 16.29 62.60 5.98
C SER A 1149 17.47 61.69 5.63
N VAL A 1150 18.70 62.12 5.86
CA VAL A 1150 19.92 61.35 5.56
C VAL A 1150 20.11 60.24 6.58
N LEU A 1151 19.92 60.55 7.87
CA LEU A 1151 19.95 59.56 8.94
C LEU A 1151 18.87 58.48 8.77
N ALA A 1152 17.65 58.89 8.39
CA ALA A 1152 16.57 57.96 8.10
C ALA A 1152 16.89 57.06 6.90
N ALA A 1153 17.50 57.61 5.84
CA ALA A 1153 17.93 56.84 4.67
C ALA A 1153 19.03 55.82 5.01
N TRP A 1154 19.99 56.18 5.85
CA TRP A 1154 21.06 55.27 6.29
C TRP A 1154 20.53 54.13 7.15
N ILE A 1155 19.73 54.43 8.18
CA ILE A 1155 19.12 53.41 9.04
C ILE A 1155 18.21 52.48 8.22
N LEU A 1156 17.35 53.03 7.35
CA LEU A 1156 16.47 52.22 6.51
C LEU A 1156 17.27 51.36 5.52
N GLY A 1157 18.33 51.94 4.93
CA GLY A 1157 19.27 51.25 4.05
C GLY A 1157 19.91 50.04 4.72
N ASP A 1158 20.43 50.22 5.92
CA ASP A 1158 21.13 49.17 6.66
C ASP A 1158 20.18 48.10 7.22
N VAL A 1159 18.96 48.47 7.64
CA VAL A 1159 17.93 47.50 8.03
C VAL A 1159 17.53 46.62 6.83
N MET A 1160 17.31 47.21 5.66
CA MET A 1160 17.01 46.44 4.44
C MET A 1160 18.19 45.57 4.01
N LYS A 1161 19.43 46.07 4.12
CA LYS A 1161 20.66 45.33 3.84
C LYS A 1161 20.84 44.13 4.79
N LEU A 1162 20.61 44.31 6.08
CA LEU A 1162 20.64 43.22 7.06
C LEU A 1162 19.51 42.21 6.84
N GLY A 1163 18.30 42.69 6.52
CA GLY A 1163 17.18 41.84 6.11
C GLY A 1163 17.58 40.92 4.96
N TYR A 1164 18.20 41.49 3.91
CA TYR A 1164 18.72 40.70 2.80
C TYR A 1164 19.85 39.74 3.23
N PHE A 1165 20.80 40.18 4.05
CA PHE A 1165 21.94 39.35 4.49
C PHE A 1165 21.56 38.08 5.25
N PHE A 1166 20.46 38.13 5.99
CA PHE A 1166 20.00 37.03 6.85
C PHE A 1166 18.78 36.28 6.32
N CYS A 1167 17.99 36.89 5.42
CA CYS A 1167 16.75 36.29 4.90
C CYS A 1167 16.81 35.92 3.41
N SER A 1168 17.83 36.35 2.65
CA SER A 1168 18.02 35.93 1.25
C SER A 1168 18.48 34.47 1.16
N GLN A 1169 18.08 33.78 0.08
CA GLN A 1169 18.58 32.43 -0.26
C GLN A 1169 19.99 32.44 -0.89
N GLU A 1170 20.54 33.62 -1.24
CA GLU A 1170 21.88 33.74 -1.82
C GLU A 1170 22.99 33.59 -0.76
N SER A 1171 24.11 32.95 -1.12
CA SER A 1171 25.26 32.79 -0.22
C SER A 1171 26.00 34.12 0.00
N ILE A 1172 25.86 34.68 1.22
CA ILE A 1172 26.48 35.94 1.63
C ILE A 1172 27.57 35.63 2.67
N PRO A 1173 28.87 35.94 2.39
CA PRO A 1173 29.96 35.63 3.31
C PRO A 1173 29.81 36.31 4.69
N TRP A 1174 30.33 35.69 5.75
CA TRP A 1174 30.23 36.22 7.11
C TRP A 1174 30.89 37.59 7.29
N ALA A 1175 31.90 37.93 6.48
CA ALA A 1175 32.48 39.27 6.44
C ALA A 1175 31.43 40.35 6.16
N PHE A 1176 30.53 40.12 5.19
CA PHE A 1176 29.43 41.02 4.85
C PHE A 1176 28.45 41.16 6.01
N ARG A 1177 28.10 40.04 6.66
CA ARG A 1177 27.19 40.03 7.80
C ARG A 1177 27.74 40.80 9.00
N LEU A 1178 28.98 40.54 9.40
CA LEU A 1178 29.60 41.17 10.56
C LEU A 1178 29.83 42.68 10.35
N CYS A 1179 30.34 43.08 9.18
CA CYS A 1179 30.53 44.49 8.86
C CYS A 1179 29.19 45.22 8.71
N GLY A 1180 28.18 44.61 8.09
CA GLY A 1180 26.83 45.19 7.98
C GLY A 1180 26.16 45.35 9.34
N MET A 1181 26.33 44.39 10.26
CA MET A 1181 25.82 44.51 11.63
C MET A 1181 26.51 45.65 12.37
N PHE A 1182 27.83 45.77 12.25
CA PHE A 1182 28.58 46.87 12.85
C PHE A 1182 28.12 48.23 12.32
N GLN A 1183 27.98 48.37 11.00
CA GLN A 1183 27.51 49.60 10.36
C GLN A 1183 26.11 49.99 10.85
N CYS A 1184 25.17 49.04 10.86
CA CYS A 1184 23.81 49.27 11.31
C CYS A 1184 23.76 49.71 12.78
N VAL A 1185 24.58 49.11 13.65
CA VAL A 1185 24.71 49.52 15.05
C VAL A 1185 25.23 50.95 15.17
N CYS A 1186 26.23 51.32 14.37
CA CYS A 1186 26.75 52.68 14.34
C CYS A 1186 25.68 53.69 13.88
N ASP A 1187 24.92 53.40 12.82
CA ASP A 1187 23.87 54.30 12.32
C ASP A 1187 22.67 54.39 13.27
N MET A 1188 22.28 53.28 13.90
CA MET A 1188 21.29 53.30 14.98
C MET A 1188 21.78 54.15 16.17
N TYR A 1189 23.06 54.07 16.51
CA TYR A 1189 23.64 54.89 17.58
C TYR A 1189 23.68 56.38 17.21
N LEU A 1190 23.92 56.74 15.95
CA LEU A 1190 23.71 58.11 15.47
C LEU A 1190 22.24 58.55 15.63
N GLY A 1191 21.30 57.65 15.36
CA GLY A 1191 19.86 57.83 15.68
C GLY A 1191 19.63 58.17 17.15
N VAL A 1192 20.25 57.41 18.05
CA VAL A 1192 20.18 57.65 19.51
C VAL A 1192 20.81 58.98 19.89
N GLN A 1193 22.00 59.32 19.36
CA GLN A 1193 22.63 60.61 19.62
C GLN A 1193 21.79 61.78 19.11
N PHE A 1194 21.19 61.64 17.93
CA PHE A 1194 20.28 62.63 17.38
C PHE A 1194 19.09 62.84 18.32
N TRP A 1195 18.44 61.76 18.77
CA TRP A 1195 17.33 61.84 19.73
C TRP A 1195 17.78 62.49 21.05
N MET A 1196 18.88 62.04 21.64
CA MET A 1196 19.40 62.56 22.92
C MET A 1196 19.75 64.05 22.86
N TYR A 1197 20.37 64.52 21.78
CA TYR A 1197 20.86 65.90 21.68
C TYR A 1197 19.85 66.86 21.04
N THR A 1198 18.67 66.38 20.62
CA THR A 1198 17.58 67.22 20.08
C THR A 1198 16.35 67.32 21.00
N GLN A 1199 16.29 66.56 22.11
CA GLN A 1199 15.19 66.68 23.07
C GLN A 1199 15.21 68.00 23.88
N PRO A 1200 14.08 68.73 23.95
CA PRO A 1200 13.96 69.93 24.76
C PRO A 1200 13.45 69.60 26.18
N SER A 1201 14.34 69.18 27.09
CA SER A 1201 14.26 69.46 28.55
C SER A 1201 15.28 68.62 29.33
N TRP A 1202 16.22 69.30 30.00
CA TRP A 1202 16.82 69.03 31.33
C TRP A 1202 18.04 69.96 31.53
N ARG A 1203 17.82 71.27 31.37
CA ARG A 1203 18.51 72.31 32.16
C ARG A 1203 17.47 73.37 32.47
N GLY A 1204 17.28 73.64 33.76
CA GLY A 1204 16.29 74.58 34.25
C GLY A 1204 16.56 76.02 33.76
N VAL A 1205 15.42 76.72 33.60
CA VAL A 1205 15.23 78.17 33.76
C VAL A 1205 15.87 79.10 32.73
N GLY A 1206 15.02 79.68 31.87
CA GLY A 1206 15.13 81.11 31.50
C GLY A 1206 15.08 81.49 30.01
N SER A 1207 13.90 81.95 29.54
CA SER A 1207 13.71 82.96 28.45
C SER A 1207 13.76 82.49 26.97
N PRO A 1208 13.14 83.22 26.00
CA PRO A 1208 11.91 82.77 25.36
C PRO A 1208 12.04 82.49 23.85
N ARG A 1209 11.02 81.77 23.36
CA ARG A 1209 10.74 81.31 21.99
C ARG A 1209 11.19 82.23 20.86
N GLY A 1210 12.07 81.69 20.01
CA GLY A 1210 12.31 82.13 18.63
C GLY A 1210 11.94 81.01 17.65
N ARG A 1211 11.04 81.33 16.71
CA ARG A 1211 10.59 80.54 15.57
C ARG A 1211 11.78 80.03 14.75
N PHE A 1212 11.96 78.72 14.56
CA PHE A 1212 12.92 78.20 13.59
C PHE A 1212 12.21 78.03 12.24
N GLU A 1213 12.43 79.01 11.35
CA GLU A 1213 12.31 78.80 9.91
C GLU A 1213 13.34 77.76 9.47
N GLU A 1214 12.86 76.78 8.72
CA GLU A 1214 13.66 75.80 8.01
C GLU A 1214 14.39 76.51 6.85
N LYS A 1215 15.63 76.95 7.10
CA LYS A 1215 16.55 77.42 6.06
C LYS A 1215 17.86 76.65 6.15
N ASP A 1216 18.09 75.86 5.10
CA ASP A 1216 19.33 75.29 4.60
C ASP A 1216 20.56 75.39 5.52
N ILE A 1217 20.90 74.27 6.16
CA ILE A 1217 22.24 74.04 6.69
C ILE A 1217 22.77 72.68 6.16
N ARG A 1218 24.04 72.73 5.75
CA ARG A 1218 24.79 71.84 4.86
C ARG A 1218 25.56 70.76 5.67
N MET A 1219 25.72 69.55 5.11
CA MET A 1219 26.43 68.42 5.73
C MET A 1219 27.96 68.57 5.64
N THR A 1220 28.60 69.14 6.68
CA THR A 1220 30.06 69.04 6.85
C THR A 1220 30.52 67.61 6.97
#